data_AF-A0A834YIE4-F1
#
_entry.id   AF-A0A834YIE4-F1
#
_cell.length_a   1.000
_cell.length_b   1.000
_cell.length_c   1.000
_cell.angle_alpha   90.00
_cell.angle_beta   90.00
_cell.angle_gamma   90.00
#
_symmetry.space_group_name_H-M   'P 1'
#
loop_
_entity.id
_entity.type
_entity.pdbx_description
1 polymer ?
#
loop_
_entity_poly.entity_id
_entity_poly.type
_entity_poly.pdbx_seq_one_letter_code
_entity_poly.pdbx_strand_id
1 'polypeptide(L)'
;MNTSTSFGISTMKPYCRILISCRKSSFFGFPPPKCHHSSIDNLSTCRSKLAQDRRPPRILGFRCIIDPNTRTFRVPGPNWGQPRVFSSCGVGRCRGDSIVANVASDVRHHSTSVEAHVNDKSFERIYVQGGMNVKPLVVERIERDADVGKQGELREVISDSNLNIDNSEGFNKDEVLTCKKEVSEIEKEAWNLLRSAIVSYCGSPVGTVAANDSADKQPLNYDQVFIRDFVPSALAFLLNGEGEIVRNFLLHTLQLQSWEKTVDCYSPGQGLMPASFKVRTVPLDGSNEAFEEVLDPDFGESAIGRVAPVDSGLWWIILLRAYGKITGDYALQERVDVQTGIKLILNLCLTDGFDMFPSLLVTDGSCMIDRRMGIHGHPLEIQALFYSALRCSREMLTLNDGSKTLVMAINNRLSALSFHIREYYWVDMKKINEIYRYKTEEYSTDAINKFNIYPDQIPAWLVDWIPEKGGYLIGNLQPAHMDFRFFTLGNLWSIVSSLGTPKQNEGILNLIEAKWDDLVGNMPLKICYPALECEDWRIITGSDPKNTPWSYHNGGSWPTLLWQFTLACIKMGRPELARKAVALAEKRLSVDQWPEYYDTRNGRFIGKQSRLFQTWTIAGFLTSKMLLENPEMASMLFLEEDYELLEICVCALSKTGRKKCSRGAARSQILV
;
A
#
# COMPACT_ATOMS: atom_id res chain seq x y z
N MET A 1 16.35 -46.96 -35.79
CA MET A 1 15.31 -48.01 -35.94
C MET A 1 14.32 -47.76 -34.81
N ASN A 2 13.18 -47.09 -35.01
CA ASN A 2 12.13 -47.19 -36.05
C ASN A 2 11.28 -48.45 -35.89
N THR A 3 10.19 -48.38 -35.13
CA THR A 3 8.77 -48.28 -35.58
C THR A 3 7.91 -48.01 -34.33
N SER A 4 6.91 -47.13 -34.23
CA SER A 4 5.91 -46.51 -35.14
C SER A 4 4.59 -47.28 -35.29
N THR A 5 3.54 -46.77 -34.63
CA THR A 5 2.12 -46.98 -34.97
C THR A 5 1.31 -45.74 -34.54
N SER A 6 0.18 -45.47 -35.19
CA SER A 6 -0.49 -44.17 -35.15
C SER A 6 -2.00 -44.24 -35.44
N PHE A 7 -2.65 -43.07 -35.40
CA PHE A 7 -4.05 -42.71 -35.77
C PHE A 7 -5.09 -42.64 -34.65
N GLY A 8 -5.96 -41.62 -34.73
CA GLY A 8 -7.04 -41.37 -33.75
C GLY A 8 -7.62 -39.95 -33.65
N ILE A 9 -7.27 -38.98 -34.51
CA ILE A 9 -7.82 -37.61 -34.41
C ILE A 9 -9.23 -37.57 -35.02
N SER A 10 -10.25 -37.36 -34.18
CA SER A 10 -11.62 -37.04 -34.61
C SER A 10 -11.83 -35.52 -34.69
N THR A 11 -12.61 -35.06 -35.68
CA THR A 11 -12.96 -33.64 -35.84
C THR A 11 -14.48 -33.47 -35.87
N MET A 12 -15.01 -32.56 -35.05
CA MET A 12 -16.40 -32.13 -35.13
C MET A 12 -16.47 -30.63 -35.46
N LYS A 13 -17.34 -30.30 -36.42
CA LYS A 13 -17.60 -28.92 -36.85
C LYS A 13 -18.69 -28.28 -35.99
N PRO A 14 -18.66 -26.97 -35.72
CA PRO A 14 -19.75 -26.28 -35.06
C PRO A 14 -20.99 -26.24 -35.97
N TYR A 15 -22.18 -26.32 -35.37
CA TYR A 15 -23.46 -26.23 -36.09
C TYR A 15 -24.33 -25.14 -35.48
N CYS A 16 -24.50 -24.02 -36.20
CA CYS A 16 -25.39 -22.95 -35.78
C CYS A 16 -26.86 -23.34 -35.98
N ARG A 17 -27.70 -23.16 -34.96
CA ARG A 17 -29.16 -23.06 -35.13
C ARG A 17 -29.70 -21.87 -34.36
N ILE A 18 -30.22 -20.91 -35.11
CA ILE A 18 -31.07 -19.83 -34.59
C ILE A 18 -32.45 -20.44 -34.29
N LEU A 19 -32.96 -20.25 -33.08
CA LEU A 19 -34.36 -20.51 -32.76
C LEU A 19 -34.93 -19.35 -31.94
N ILE A 20 -35.79 -18.56 -32.58
CA ILE A 20 -36.67 -17.59 -31.93
C ILE A 20 -37.90 -18.35 -31.43
N SER A 21 -38.32 -18.11 -30.18
CA SER A 21 -39.55 -18.71 -29.63
C SER A 21 -40.25 -17.75 -28.67
N CYS A 22 -41.15 -16.93 -29.21
CA CYS A 22 -42.09 -16.14 -28.42
C CYS A 22 -43.39 -16.92 -28.23
N ARG A 23 -43.71 -17.36 -27.00
CA ARG A 23 -45.08 -17.50 -26.43
C ARG A 23 -45.07 -18.20 -25.07
N LYS A 24 -45.53 -17.50 -24.03
CA LYS A 24 -46.29 -18.06 -22.89
C LYS A 24 -47.31 -17.02 -22.42
N SER A 25 -48.49 -17.46 -22.01
CA SER A 25 -49.58 -16.58 -21.59
C SER A 25 -50.43 -17.17 -20.46
N SER A 26 -50.47 -16.44 -19.35
CA SER A 26 -51.56 -16.36 -18.35
C SER A 26 -51.96 -17.57 -17.47
N PHE A 27 -52.61 -17.22 -16.35
CA PHE A 27 -53.21 -18.05 -15.27
C PHE A 27 -52.21 -18.77 -14.35
N PHE A 28 -52.20 -18.58 -13.01
CA PHE A 28 -53.00 -17.75 -12.07
C PHE A 28 -52.06 -16.83 -11.23
N GLY A 29 -52.49 -15.81 -10.46
CA GLY A 29 -53.83 -15.22 -10.36
C GLY A 29 -54.25 -14.72 -8.96
N PHE A 30 -53.58 -13.71 -8.38
CA PHE A 30 -54.11 -12.86 -7.28
C PHE A 30 -53.54 -11.42 -7.36
N PRO A 31 -54.25 -10.35 -6.88
CA PRO A 31 -53.91 -8.96 -7.20
C PRO A 31 -53.32 -8.12 -6.03
N PRO A 32 -52.55 -7.06 -6.33
CA PRO A 32 -52.31 -5.95 -5.39
C PRO A 32 -53.49 -4.95 -5.38
N PRO A 33 -53.74 -4.23 -4.28
CA PRO A 33 -54.88 -3.32 -4.18
C PRO A 33 -54.67 -2.01 -4.96
N LYS A 34 -55.75 -1.54 -5.60
CA LYS A 34 -55.91 -0.12 -5.99
C LYS A 34 -56.80 0.58 -4.96
N CYS A 35 -56.44 1.82 -4.62
CA CYS A 35 -57.41 2.80 -4.13
C CYS A 35 -57.40 3.98 -5.11
N HIS A 36 -58.56 4.58 -5.35
CA HIS A 36 -58.75 5.70 -6.28
C HIS A 36 -59.45 6.87 -5.56
N HIS A 37 -59.51 8.02 -6.25
CA HIS A 37 -60.02 9.31 -5.80
C HIS A 37 -59.08 10.06 -4.84
N SER A 38 -59.03 11.40 -4.85
CA SER A 38 -59.84 12.37 -5.61
C SER A 38 -59.00 13.37 -6.42
N SER A 39 -59.57 13.85 -7.52
CA SER A 39 -59.05 14.94 -8.36
C SER A 39 -59.40 16.30 -7.78
N ILE A 40 -58.45 17.24 -7.77
CA ILE A 40 -58.71 18.68 -7.72
C ILE A 40 -57.83 19.34 -8.79
N ASP A 41 -58.47 19.88 -9.83
CA ASP A 41 -57.82 20.79 -10.78
C ASP A 41 -57.69 22.19 -10.17
N ASN A 42 -56.59 22.88 -10.49
CA ASN A 42 -56.54 24.35 -10.44
C ASN A 42 -55.53 24.89 -11.45
N LEU A 43 -55.99 25.11 -12.68
CA LEU A 43 -55.24 25.75 -13.76
C LEU A 43 -55.33 27.27 -13.65
N SER A 44 -54.23 27.94 -13.30
CA SER A 44 -54.08 29.39 -13.49
C SER A 44 -53.42 29.67 -14.85
N THR A 45 -54.22 30.12 -15.81
CA THR A 45 -53.78 30.44 -17.17
C THR A 45 -52.88 31.68 -17.24
N CYS A 46 -51.86 31.65 -18.10
CA CYS A 46 -51.45 32.86 -18.83
C CYS A 46 -50.99 32.50 -20.26
N ARG A 47 -51.55 33.15 -21.29
CA ARG A 47 -51.24 32.88 -22.71
C ARG A 47 -51.57 34.07 -23.62
N SER A 48 -50.55 34.76 -24.13
CA SER A 48 -50.67 35.76 -25.21
C SER A 48 -49.38 35.77 -26.05
N LYS A 49 -49.43 35.31 -27.30
CA LYS A 49 -49.52 36.13 -28.55
C LYS A 49 -48.30 37.04 -28.75
N LEU A 50 -47.39 36.89 -29.73
CA LEU A 50 -47.34 36.35 -31.12
C LEU A 50 -47.43 37.40 -32.23
N ALA A 51 -46.29 37.66 -32.88
CA ALA A 51 -46.05 38.07 -34.27
C ALA A 51 -44.58 37.65 -34.60
N GLN A 52 -44.15 37.09 -35.75
CA GLN A 52 -44.37 37.38 -37.18
C GLN A 52 -43.72 38.71 -37.65
N ASP A 53 -42.96 38.77 -38.75
CA ASP A 53 -42.56 37.73 -39.75
C ASP A 53 -41.29 38.15 -40.55
N ARG A 54 -40.63 37.20 -41.24
CA ARG A 54 -39.96 37.27 -42.57
C ARG A 54 -38.83 36.22 -42.74
N ARG A 55 -38.47 35.91 -44.00
CA ARG A 55 -37.90 34.62 -44.44
C ARG A 55 -36.53 34.68 -45.15
N PRO A 56 -35.80 33.53 -45.28
CA PRO A 56 -34.46 33.43 -45.85
C PRO A 56 -34.39 32.81 -47.27
N PRO A 57 -33.19 32.69 -47.86
CA PRO A 57 -32.83 31.70 -48.88
C PRO A 57 -31.66 30.76 -48.46
N ARG A 58 -31.33 29.61 -49.08
CA ARG A 58 -32.01 28.58 -49.92
C ARG A 58 -31.06 27.34 -49.95
N ILE A 59 -31.53 26.08 -49.78
CA ILE A 59 -31.69 25.00 -50.82
C ILE A 59 -30.38 24.65 -51.57
N LEU A 60 -29.89 23.40 -51.78
CA LEU A 60 -30.38 21.98 -51.66
C LEU A 60 -29.68 21.22 -50.50
N GLY A 61 -29.92 19.96 -50.10
CA GLY A 61 -30.52 18.75 -50.72
C GLY A 61 -29.40 17.79 -51.23
N PHE A 62 -29.31 16.51 -50.82
CA PHE A 62 -30.27 15.41 -51.02
C PHE A 62 -30.39 14.42 -49.83
N ARG A 63 -31.18 13.34 -49.99
CA ARG A 63 -31.64 12.42 -48.93
C ARG A 63 -31.38 10.93 -49.27
N CYS A 64 -31.00 10.19 -48.24
CA CYS A 64 -30.91 8.72 -48.04
C CYS A 64 -31.66 7.76 -49.01
N ILE A 65 -31.03 6.62 -49.32
CA ILE A 65 -31.64 5.28 -49.57
C ILE A 65 -30.67 4.18 -49.10
N ILE A 66 -31.17 2.97 -48.80
CA ILE A 66 -30.47 1.81 -48.23
C ILE A 66 -30.79 0.56 -49.07
N ASP A 67 -29.78 -0.29 -49.40
CA ASP A 67 -29.71 -1.76 -49.18
C ASP A 67 -28.45 -2.39 -49.84
N PRO A 68 -28.10 -3.70 -49.65
CA PRO A 68 -26.71 -4.17 -49.72
C PRO A 68 -26.48 -5.35 -50.70
N ASN A 69 -25.47 -6.19 -50.38
CA ASN A 69 -24.82 -7.26 -51.17
C ASN A 69 -23.73 -6.72 -52.11
N THR A 70 -22.49 -7.25 -52.10
CA THR A 70 -22.10 -8.67 -52.04
C THR A 70 -20.88 -8.96 -51.15
N ARG A 71 -20.64 -10.25 -50.85
CA ARG A 71 -19.41 -10.78 -50.24
C ARG A 71 -18.57 -11.55 -51.26
N THR A 72 -17.25 -11.36 -51.25
CA THR A 72 -16.26 -12.40 -51.59
C THR A 72 -14.97 -12.19 -50.78
N PHE A 73 -14.38 -13.29 -50.30
CA PHE A 73 -13.10 -13.28 -49.59
C PHE A 73 -11.92 -13.31 -50.57
N ARG A 74 -10.79 -12.68 -50.21
CA ARG A 74 -9.50 -13.38 -50.01
C ARG A 74 -8.42 -12.47 -49.41
N VAL A 75 -7.57 -13.08 -48.59
CA VAL A 75 -6.30 -12.58 -48.06
C VAL A 75 -5.20 -13.37 -48.79
N PRO A 76 -4.13 -12.73 -49.27
CA PRO A 76 -2.85 -12.81 -48.56
C PRO A 76 -1.99 -11.52 -48.61
N GLY A 77 -1.10 -11.36 -47.61
CA GLY A 77 0.14 -10.58 -47.76
C GLY A 77 1.29 -11.46 -48.31
N PRO A 78 2.57 -11.13 -48.12
CA PRO A 78 3.13 -10.07 -47.26
C PRO A 78 4.17 -9.17 -47.99
N ASN A 79 5.05 -8.53 -47.20
CA ASN A 79 6.35 -7.92 -47.54
C ASN A 79 6.38 -6.51 -48.18
N TRP A 80 6.71 -5.53 -47.32
CA TRP A 80 7.91 -4.66 -47.40
C TRP A 80 8.24 -4.03 -48.77
N GLY A 81 8.09 -2.70 -48.88
CA GLY A 81 8.44 -1.97 -50.11
C GLY A 81 8.29 -0.44 -50.06
N GLN A 82 8.97 0.24 -49.15
CA GLN A 82 9.30 1.68 -49.28
C GLN A 82 10.84 1.84 -49.27
N PRO A 83 11.42 2.95 -49.77
CA PRO A 83 10.78 4.14 -50.34
C PRO A 83 11.25 4.48 -51.78
N ARG A 84 10.64 5.51 -52.39
CA ARG A 84 11.42 6.59 -53.03
C ARG A 84 10.60 7.88 -53.20
N VAL A 85 11.29 9.00 -52.96
CA VAL A 85 10.78 10.36 -53.11
C VAL A 85 10.94 10.79 -54.57
N PHE A 86 9.95 11.50 -55.12
CA PHE A 86 10.07 12.17 -56.42
C PHE A 86 10.95 13.42 -56.33
N SER A 87 11.80 13.63 -57.32
CA SER A 87 12.53 14.89 -57.50
C SER A 87 12.28 15.46 -58.90
N SER A 88 12.24 16.79 -59.01
CA SER A 88 13.22 17.57 -59.80
C SER A 88 12.73 18.99 -60.06
N CYS A 89 13.62 19.96 -59.83
CA CYS A 89 13.75 21.32 -60.39
C CYS A 89 14.50 22.19 -59.36
N GLY A 90 15.63 22.83 -59.67
CA GLY A 90 16.45 22.79 -60.88
C GLY A 90 17.48 23.93 -60.89
N VAL A 91 18.51 23.83 -61.76
CA VAL A 91 19.57 24.85 -62.00
C VAL A 91 20.60 25.02 -60.87
N GLY A 92 21.91 24.89 -61.19
CA GLY A 92 23.01 25.04 -60.21
C GLY A 92 24.39 24.55 -60.69
N ARG A 93 24.94 25.20 -61.72
CA ARG A 93 26.15 24.81 -62.49
C ARG A 93 27.43 24.40 -61.70
N CYS A 94 28.15 23.44 -62.31
CA CYS A 94 29.62 23.30 -62.42
C CYS A 94 30.48 22.61 -61.31
N ARG A 95 30.98 21.42 -61.69
CA ARG A 95 32.38 20.92 -61.64
C ARG A 95 33.25 21.16 -60.39
N GLY A 96 33.75 20.05 -59.83
CA GLY A 96 34.94 19.98 -58.98
C GLY A 96 35.12 18.57 -58.45
N ASP A 97 36.16 17.85 -58.89
CA ASP A 97 36.34 16.43 -58.57
C ASP A 97 36.94 16.20 -57.17
N SER A 98 36.85 14.95 -56.72
CA SER A 98 37.28 14.47 -55.41
C SER A 98 38.80 14.48 -55.20
N ILE A 99 39.22 14.53 -53.93
CA ILE A 99 40.08 13.48 -53.32
C ILE A 99 40.13 13.65 -51.80
N VAL A 100 40.32 12.54 -51.08
CA VAL A 100 40.46 12.49 -49.62
C VAL A 100 41.93 12.67 -49.21
N ALA A 101 42.19 13.47 -48.19
CA ALA A 101 43.47 13.48 -47.47
C ALA A 101 43.26 13.71 -45.97
N ASN A 102 43.61 12.72 -45.14
CA ASN A 102 43.72 12.90 -43.70
C ASN A 102 45.10 13.49 -43.39
N VAL A 103 45.15 14.60 -42.65
CA VAL A 103 46.37 15.10 -41.98
C VAL A 103 45.99 15.56 -40.59
N ALA A 104 46.73 15.11 -39.57
CA ALA A 104 46.55 15.51 -38.18
C ALA A 104 47.87 16.05 -37.61
N SER A 105 47.89 17.35 -37.32
CA SER A 105 48.84 18.05 -36.43
C SER A 105 48.27 19.46 -36.21
N ASP A 106 47.75 19.85 -35.04
CA ASP A 106 48.40 20.00 -33.72
C ASP A 106 49.18 21.35 -33.62
N VAL A 107 49.44 21.80 -32.39
CA VAL A 107 50.25 22.96 -31.97
C VAL A 107 49.57 24.36 -32.00
N ARG A 108 49.06 24.76 -30.80
CA ARG A 108 49.34 26.02 -30.02
C ARG A 108 49.17 27.41 -30.69
N HIS A 109 48.94 28.52 -30.00
CA HIS A 109 48.61 28.87 -28.61
C HIS A 109 48.06 30.32 -28.64
N HIS A 110 47.16 30.70 -27.72
CA HIS A 110 47.22 32.00 -27.03
C HIS A 110 46.41 31.93 -25.72
N SER A 111 47.07 32.21 -24.60
CA SER A 111 46.46 32.22 -23.26
C SER A 111 47.00 33.38 -22.41
N THR A 112 46.08 34.20 -21.89
CA THR A 112 46.24 35.15 -20.76
C THR A 112 44.82 35.42 -20.23
N SER A 113 44.50 35.44 -18.94
CA SER A 113 45.20 35.14 -17.66
C SER A 113 44.08 34.86 -16.63
N VAL A 114 44.14 33.85 -15.75
CA VAL A 114 44.89 33.84 -14.46
C VAL A 114 44.53 35.09 -13.64
N GLU A 115 43.91 35.03 -12.44
CA GLU A 115 43.64 33.94 -11.46
C GLU A 115 42.28 34.24 -10.72
N ALA A 116 41.70 33.52 -9.74
CA ALA A 116 42.18 32.47 -8.84
C ALA A 116 41.09 31.53 -8.22
N HIS A 117 41.55 30.75 -7.23
CA HIS A 117 40.95 29.77 -6.30
C HIS A 117 39.77 30.29 -5.43
N VAL A 118 38.97 29.45 -4.72
CA VAL A 118 39.24 28.13 -4.12
C VAL A 118 38.29 27.02 -4.63
N ASN A 119 38.76 25.78 -4.55
CA ASN A 119 38.16 24.55 -5.06
C ASN A 119 37.82 23.60 -3.91
N ASP A 120 36.73 22.84 -4.03
CA ASP A 120 36.71 21.49 -3.46
C ASP A 120 35.80 20.54 -4.25
N LYS A 121 36.44 19.60 -4.95
CA LYS A 121 35.81 18.44 -5.60
C LYS A 121 36.75 17.25 -5.45
N SER A 122 36.44 16.39 -4.51
CA SER A 122 36.98 15.03 -4.38
C SER A 122 35.82 14.06 -4.12
N PHE A 123 36.06 12.75 -4.16
CA PHE A 123 35.06 11.66 -4.12
C PHE A 123 34.27 11.35 -5.40
N GLU A 124 34.93 11.40 -6.56
CA GLU A 124 34.68 10.39 -7.60
C GLU A 124 36.00 9.78 -8.07
N ARG A 125 35.99 8.47 -8.36
CA ARG A 125 37.14 7.63 -8.77
C ARG A 125 38.26 7.44 -7.74
N ILE A 126 38.15 6.35 -6.99
CA ILE A 126 39.12 5.22 -6.96
C ILE A 126 38.38 4.01 -6.34
N TYR A 127 38.72 2.79 -6.81
CA TYR A 127 38.22 1.45 -6.48
C TYR A 127 37.41 0.71 -7.56
N VAL A 128 38.10 0.38 -8.67
CA VAL A 128 37.75 -0.75 -9.54
C VAL A 128 39.03 -1.52 -9.88
N GLN A 129 39.57 -2.24 -8.89
CA GLN A 129 40.50 -3.38 -9.01
C GLN A 129 40.97 -3.79 -7.61
N GLY A 130 40.84 -5.07 -7.26
CA GLY A 130 41.27 -5.61 -5.96
C GLY A 130 40.25 -6.57 -5.34
N GLY A 131 40.15 -7.79 -5.86
CA GLY A 131 39.40 -8.85 -5.19
C GLY A 131 40.14 -9.29 -3.92
N MET A 132 39.52 -9.13 -2.76
CA MET A 132 40.09 -9.57 -1.47
C MET A 132 39.25 -10.72 -0.90
N ASN A 133 39.85 -11.90 -0.81
CA ASN A 133 39.28 -13.04 -0.09
C ASN A 133 39.25 -12.73 1.41
N VAL A 134 38.12 -12.26 1.92
CA VAL A 134 37.87 -12.18 3.36
C VAL A 134 37.39 -13.56 3.82
N LYS A 135 38.21 -14.27 4.60
CA LYS A 135 37.76 -15.51 5.27
C LYS A 135 36.73 -15.17 6.36
N PRO A 136 35.74 -16.02 6.63
CA PRO A 136 34.85 -15.87 7.78
C PRO A 136 35.63 -15.82 9.10
N LEU A 137 35.10 -15.09 10.08
CA LEU A 137 35.63 -15.08 11.45
C LEU A 137 35.29 -16.41 12.14
N VAL A 138 36.34 -17.18 12.46
CA VAL A 138 36.19 -18.41 13.23
C VAL A 138 35.84 -18.06 14.68
N VAL A 139 34.67 -18.52 15.15
CA VAL A 139 34.32 -18.51 16.57
C VAL A 139 34.81 -19.81 17.19
N GLU A 140 36.04 -19.82 17.69
CA GLU A 140 36.56 -20.97 18.43
C GLU A 140 35.79 -21.14 19.75
N ARG A 141 35.27 -22.34 20.01
CA ARG A 141 34.77 -22.71 21.33
C ARG A 141 35.94 -22.76 22.30
N ILE A 142 35.95 -21.86 23.28
CA ILE A 142 36.79 -22.02 24.47
C ILE A 142 36.09 -23.05 25.37
N GLU A 143 36.43 -24.32 25.19
CA GLU A 143 36.22 -25.34 26.22
C GLU A 143 36.97 -24.94 27.49
N ARG A 144 36.37 -25.19 28.65
CA ARG A 144 36.98 -24.87 29.93
C ARG A 144 36.63 -25.92 30.99
N ASP A 145 37.41 -27.00 30.98
CA ASP A 145 37.45 -27.94 32.10
C ASP A 145 37.95 -27.25 33.37
N ALA A 146 37.25 -27.47 34.48
CA ALA A 146 37.70 -27.18 35.83
C ALA A 146 36.92 -28.06 36.81
N ASP A 147 37.61 -29.03 37.43
CA ASP A 147 37.02 -30.03 38.33
C ASP A 147 37.31 -29.70 39.82
N VAL A 148 36.46 -30.22 40.72
CA VAL A 148 36.52 -30.26 42.21
C VAL A 148 36.90 -28.97 42.98
N GLY A 149 36.03 -28.54 43.92
CA GLY A 149 36.58 -27.97 45.19
C GLY A 149 35.74 -27.13 46.16
N LYS A 150 34.87 -27.77 46.96
CA LYS A 150 34.54 -27.44 48.38
C LYS A 150 33.96 -26.05 48.80
N GLN A 151 32.76 -26.15 49.39
CA GLN A 151 32.29 -25.58 50.68
C GLN A 151 32.60 -24.12 51.09
N GLY A 152 31.51 -23.38 51.34
CA GLY A 152 31.46 -22.26 52.28
C GLY A 152 30.02 -21.99 52.72
N GLU A 153 29.69 -22.22 54.00
CA GLU A 153 28.39 -21.84 54.57
C GLU A 153 28.41 -20.37 55.03
N LEU A 154 27.26 -19.69 54.93
CA LEU A 154 26.92 -18.60 55.86
C LEU A 154 25.40 -18.39 55.91
N ARG A 155 24.89 -18.19 57.13
CA ARG A 155 23.49 -17.87 57.44
C ARG A 155 23.45 -16.57 58.23
N GLU A 156 22.64 -15.61 57.80
CA GLU A 156 22.11 -14.54 58.64
C GLU A 156 20.58 -14.54 58.41
N VAL A 157 19.76 -15.02 59.34
CA VAL A 157 19.41 -14.51 60.69
C VAL A 157 18.37 -13.37 60.60
N ILE A 158 17.18 -13.68 61.11
CA ILE A 158 16.03 -12.77 61.25
C ILE A 158 16.15 -12.00 62.57
N SER A 159 15.76 -10.73 62.58
CA SER A 159 15.55 -9.96 63.82
C SER A 159 14.29 -9.08 63.73
N ASP A 160 13.17 -9.59 64.22
CA ASP A 160 11.98 -8.77 64.46
C ASP A 160 12.23 -7.74 65.57
N SER A 161 11.66 -6.54 65.43
CA SER A 161 11.47 -5.62 66.56
C SER A 161 10.19 -4.82 66.39
N ASN A 162 9.16 -5.14 67.19
CA ASN A 162 7.88 -4.45 67.19
C ASN A 162 7.90 -3.22 68.10
N LEU A 163 7.33 -2.10 67.64
CA LEU A 163 6.88 -1.00 68.49
C LEU A 163 5.55 -0.44 67.95
N ASN A 164 4.45 -0.72 68.66
CA ASN A 164 3.13 -0.14 68.41
C ASN A 164 2.90 1.08 69.32
N ILE A 165 2.48 2.22 68.77
CA ILE A 165 1.58 3.18 69.45
C ILE A 165 0.60 3.79 68.40
N ASP A 166 -0.60 3.22 68.37
CA ASP A 166 -1.93 3.86 68.29
C ASP A 166 -2.28 5.06 67.35
N ASN A 167 -3.35 4.80 66.58
CA ASN A 167 -4.51 5.68 66.28
C ASN A 167 -4.35 6.96 65.42
N SER A 168 -4.83 6.90 64.17
CA SER A 168 -6.15 7.48 63.81
C SER A 168 -6.65 7.07 62.42
N GLU A 169 -7.96 6.81 62.31
CA GLU A 169 -8.85 6.82 61.13
C GLU A 169 -8.33 6.36 59.74
N GLY A 170 -8.97 5.32 59.18
CA GLY A 170 -8.57 4.71 57.91
C GLY A 170 -9.43 5.06 56.70
N PHE A 171 -8.85 4.85 55.51
CA PHE A 171 -9.57 4.58 54.27
C PHE A 171 -8.96 3.34 53.62
N ASN A 172 -9.81 2.44 53.10
CA ASN A 172 -9.37 1.12 52.65
C ASN A 172 -8.37 1.20 51.48
N LYS A 173 -7.15 0.72 51.72
CA LYS A 173 -6.29 0.13 50.69
C LYS A 173 -6.31 -1.38 50.88
N ASP A 174 -6.99 -2.07 49.97
CA ASP A 174 -6.51 -3.30 49.34
C ASP A 174 -7.49 -3.71 48.22
N GLU A 175 -7.20 -4.80 47.53
CA GLU A 175 -7.94 -5.28 46.34
C GLU A 175 -7.99 -4.30 45.16
N VAL A 176 -6.80 -3.89 44.69
CA VAL A 176 -6.59 -3.87 43.23
C VAL A 176 -6.57 -5.33 42.76
N LEU A 177 -7.77 -5.92 42.69
CA LEU A 177 -8.01 -7.19 42.06
C LEU A 177 -7.64 -7.05 40.59
N THR A 178 -6.43 -7.50 40.25
CA THR A 178 -6.04 -7.78 38.87
C THR A 178 -6.85 -8.98 38.41
N CYS A 179 -8.09 -8.70 38.02
CA CYS A 179 -8.99 -9.62 37.36
C CYS A 179 -8.33 -10.02 36.03
N LYS A 180 -7.48 -11.06 36.09
CA LYS A 180 -6.97 -11.79 34.93
C LYS A 180 -8.16 -12.45 34.25
N LYS A 181 -8.85 -11.64 33.44
CA LYS A 181 -9.92 -12.04 32.55
C LYS A 181 -9.47 -13.30 31.83
N GLU A 182 -10.26 -14.37 31.94
CA GLU A 182 -9.89 -15.63 31.32
C GLU A 182 -9.81 -15.46 29.81
N VAL A 183 -8.60 -15.62 29.27
CA VAL A 183 -8.31 -15.62 27.83
C VAL A 183 -9.23 -16.66 27.18
N SER A 184 -10.02 -16.26 26.17
CA SER A 184 -10.97 -17.19 25.55
C SER A 184 -10.26 -18.35 24.86
N GLU A 185 -10.94 -19.49 24.67
CA GLU A 185 -10.36 -20.63 23.96
C GLU A 185 -9.90 -20.28 22.54
N ILE A 186 -10.59 -19.35 21.86
CA ILE A 186 -10.22 -18.84 20.54
C ILE A 186 -8.94 -18.00 20.59
N GLU A 187 -8.72 -17.22 21.65
CA GLU A 187 -7.46 -16.50 21.88
C GLU A 187 -6.32 -17.44 22.27
N LYS A 188 -6.58 -18.49 23.05
CA LYS A 188 -5.59 -19.54 23.38
C LYS A 188 -5.17 -20.31 22.12
N GLU A 189 -6.13 -20.70 21.28
CA GLU A 189 -5.90 -21.30 19.98
C GLU A 189 -5.04 -20.40 19.09
N ALA A 190 -5.45 -19.13 18.93
CA ALA A 190 -4.72 -18.14 18.14
C ALA A 190 -3.28 -17.93 18.64
N TRP A 191 -3.05 -17.85 19.96
CA TRP A 191 -1.71 -17.72 20.53
C TRP A 191 -0.83 -18.95 20.29
N ASN A 192 -1.39 -20.15 20.36
CA ASN A 192 -0.68 -21.39 20.05
C ASN A 192 -0.30 -21.44 18.57
N LEU A 193 -1.21 -21.07 17.66
CA LEU A 193 -0.95 -20.99 16.21
C LEU A 193 0.08 -19.92 15.85
N LEU A 194 0.01 -18.73 16.46
CA LEU A 194 0.99 -17.66 16.24
C LEU A 194 2.40 -18.08 16.70
N ARG A 195 2.50 -18.75 17.86
CA ARG A 195 3.77 -19.28 18.35
C ARG A 195 4.29 -20.46 17.52
N SER A 196 3.43 -21.31 16.96
CA SER A 196 3.87 -22.37 16.04
C SER A 196 4.37 -21.85 14.69
N ALA A 197 4.04 -20.61 14.33
CA ALA A 197 4.49 -19.96 13.10
C ALA A 197 5.85 -19.23 13.24
N ILE A 198 6.48 -19.20 14.43
CA ILE A 198 7.76 -18.54 14.67
C ILE A 198 8.88 -19.20 13.86
N VAL A 199 9.67 -18.38 13.18
CA VAL A 199 10.91 -18.77 12.50
C VAL A 199 12.09 -18.37 13.38
N SER A 200 12.98 -19.34 13.63
CA SER A 200 14.27 -19.11 14.30
C SER A 200 15.42 -19.12 13.30
N TYR A 201 16.48 -18.39 13.63
CA TYR A 201 17.75 -18.32 12.90
C TYR A 201 18.89 -18.27 13.91
N CYS A 202 19.86 -19.18 13.78
CA CYS A 202 20.95 -19.40 14.74
C CYS A 202 20.48 -19.58 16.20
N GLY A 203 19.27 -20.15 16.38
CA GLY A 203 18.61 -20.34 17.68
C GLY A 203 17.77 -19.16 18.18
N SER A 204 17.92 -17.96 17.62
CA SER A 204 17.14 -16.77 17.98
C SER A 204 15.85 -16.65 17.17
N PRO A 205 14.71 -16.22 17.74
CA PRO A 205 13.50 -15.97 16.96
C PRO A 205 13.67 -14.71 16.10
N VAL A 206 13.33 -14.78 14.80
CA VAL A 206 13.58 -13.70 13.82
C VAL A 206 12.37 -13.30 12.97
N GLY A 207 11.21 -13.96 13.13
CA GLY A 207 10.00 -13.62 12.38
C GLY A 207 8.91 -14.69 12.50
N THR A 208 7.87 -14.58 11.67
CA THR A 208 6.85 -15.64 11.51
C THR A 208 6.59 -15.94 10.03
N VAL A 209 6.39 -17.21 9.67
CA VAL A 209 5.96 -17.60 8.31
C VAL A 209 4.61 -16.96 7.95
N ALA A 210 4.31 -16.77 6.66
CA ALA A 210 3.01 -16.21 6.23
C ALA A 210 1.84 -17.18 6.47
N ALA A 211 2.02 -18.48 6.27
CA ALA A 211 1.04 -19.52 6.61
C ALA A 211 1.70 -20.79 7.14
N ASN A 212 1.04 -21.48 8.07
CA ASN A 212 1.51 -22.73 8.67
C ASN A 212 0.52 -23.89 8.42
N ASP A 213 0.07 -24.03 7.16
CA ASP A 213 -0.84 -25.10 6.74
C ASP A 213 -0.08 -26.39 6.42
N SER A 214 -0.15 -27.37 7.34
CA SER A 214 0.47 -28.69 7.19
C SER A 214 -0.15 -29.56 6.08
N ALA A 215 -1.28 -29.15 5.50
CA ALA A 215 -1.88 -29.78 4.33
C ALA A 215 -1.40 -29.19 2.99
N ASP A 216 -0.77 -28.00 2.98
CA ASP A 216 -0.24 -27.39 1.76
C ASP A 216 1.05 -28.11 1.31
N LYS A 217 0.95 -28.82 0.18
CA LYS A 217 2.07 -29.58 -0.41
C LYS A 217 2.98 -28.71 -1.27
N GLN A 218 2.59 -27.45 -1.53
CA GLN A 218 3.34 -26.48 -2.34
C GLN A 218 3.15 -25.06 -1.75
N PRO A 219 3.78 -24.74 -0.59
CA PRO A 219 3.66 -23.43 0.05
C PRO A 219 4.11 -22.24 -0.83
N LEU A 220 4.89 -22.52 -1.89
CA LEU A 220 5.48 -21.55 -2.83
C LEU A 220 6.44 -20.59 -2.12
N ASN A 221 5.90 -19.49 -1.61
CA ASN A 221 6.60 -18.46 -0.85
C ASN A 221 5.95 -18.18 0.52
N TYR A 222 4.84 -18.84 0.87
CA TYR A 222 4.13 -18.59 2.14
C TYR A 222 4.80 -19.27 3.35
N ASP A 223 5.86 -20.06 3.10
CA ASP A 223 6.81 -20.57 4.10
C ASP A 223 7.95 -19.56 4.40
N GLN A 224 7.87 -18.34 3.87
CA GLN A 224 8.81 -17.25 4.13
C GLN A 224 8.25 -16.24 5.14
N VAL A 225 9.14 -15.46 5.75
CA VAL A 225 8.79 -14.31 6.59
C VAL A 225 8.64 -13.08 5.69
N PHE A 226 7.42 -12.62 5.45
CA PHE A 226 7.16 -11.34 4.78
C PHE A 226 7.22 -10.16 5.74
N ILE A 227 7.75 -9.02 5.28
CA ILE A 227 7.82 -7.82 6.13
C ILE A 227 6.43 -7.31 6.50
N ARG A 228 5.47 -7.32 5.56
CA ARG A 228 4.08 -6.88 5.80
C ARG A 228 3.29 -7.83 6.71
N ASP A 229 3.41 -9.16 6.51
CA ASP A 229 2.73 -10.17 7.33
C ASP A 229 3.24 -10.19 8.78
N PHE A 230 4.52 -9.89 8.98
CA PHE A 230 5.10 -9.85 10.32
C PHE A 230 4.68 -8.62 11.13
N VAL A 231 4.20 -7.51 10.54
CA VAL A 231 3.76 -6.32 11.30
C VAL A 231 2.70 -6.66 12.37
N PRO A 232 1.56 -7.32 12.08
CA PRO A 232 0.61 -7.72 13.12
C PRO A 232 1.19 -8.74 14.12
N SER A 233 2.06 -9.67 13.69
CA SER A 233 2.73 -10.60 14.60
C SER A 233 3.60 -9.84 15.60
N ALA A 234 4.41 -8.91 15.12
CA ALA A 234 5.30 -8.08 15.90
C ALA A 234 4.55 -7.20 16.90
N LEU A 235 3.39 -6.64 16.50
CA LEU A 235 2.52 -5.90 17.41
C LEU A 235 1.93 -6.81 18.50
N ALA A 236 1.48 -8.03 18.18
CA ALA A 236 1.00 -8.98 19.18
C ALA A 236 2.11 -9.35 20.18
N PHE A 237 3.31 -9.68 19.71
CA PHE A 237 4.45 -10.00 20.59
C PHE A 237 4.88 -8.79 21.45
N LEU A 238 4.97 -7.59 20.87
CA LEU A 238 5.27 -6.35 21.63
C LEU A 238 4.24 -6.07 22.73
N LEU A 239 2.95 -6.18 22.41
CA LEU A 239 1.85 -5.99 23.38
C LEU A 239 1.82 -7.09 24.46
N ASN A 240 2.47 -8.24 24.23
CA ASN A 240 2.63 -9.31 25.21
C ASN A 240 3.97 -9.24 25.98
N GLY A 241 4.82 -8.24 25.70
CA GLY A 241 6.15 -8.09 26.29
C GLY A 241 7.25 -8.94 25.64
N GLU A 242 6.94 -9.73 24.61
CA GLU A 242 7.86 -10.61 23.87
C GLU A 242 8.66 -9.84 22.80
N GLY A 243 9.27 -8.70 23.15
CA GLY A 243 9.88 -7.76 22.20
C GLY A 243 11.13 -8.27 21.45
N GLU A 244 11.74 -9.38 21.88
CA GLU A 244 13.00 -9.87 21.33
C GLU A 244 12.90 -10.27 19.84
N ILE A 245 11.85 -11.01 19.46
CA ILE A 245 11.62 -11.43 18.07
C ILE A 245 11.54 -10.23 17.11
N VAL A 246 10.98 -9.11 17.57
CA VAL A 246 10.85 -7.89 16.78
C VAL A 246 12.18 -7.15 16.66
N ARG A 247 12.95 -7.10 17.75
CA ARG A 247 14.33 -6.57 17.73
C ARG A 247 15.23 -7.33 16.76
N ASN A 248 15.15 -8.66 16.79
CA ASN A 248 15.94 -9.54 15.93
C ASN A 248 15.50 -9.42 14.47
N PHE A 249 14.19 -9.45 14.19
CA PHE A 249 13.63 -9.18 12.85
C PHE A 249 14.13 -7.85 12.27
N LEU A 250 14.05 -6.75 13.04
CA LEU A 250 14.46 -5.42 12.58
C LEU A 250 15.95 -5.38 12.22
N LEU A 251 16.81 -6.03 13.02
CA LEU A 251 18.26 -6.09 12.78
C LEU A 251 18.64 -7.02 11.60
N HIS A 252 18.02 -8.18 11.46
CA HIS A 252 18.32 -9.09 10.36
C HIS A 252 17.77 -8.59 9.01
N THR A 253 16.57 -7.98 8.98
CA THR A 253 16.07 -7.33 7.76
C THR A 253 16.90 -6.11 7.35
N LEU A 254 17.46 -5.37 8.32
CA LEU A 254 18.46 -4.32 8.06
C LEU A 254 19.79 -4.89 7.53
N GLN A 255 20.24 -6.04 8.05
CA GLN A 255 21.40 -6.73 7.50
C GLN A 255 21.16 -7.15 6.03
N LEU A 256 19.97 -7.66 5.70
CA LEU A 256 19.59 -7.96 4.31
C LEU A 256 19.55 -6.70 3.44
N GLN A 257 19.15 -5.55 3.98
CA GLN A 257 19.21 -4.27 3.25
C GLN A 257 20.63 -3.92 2.78
N SER A 258 21.70 -4.30 3.49
CA SER A 258 23.07 -4.01 3.07
C SER A 258 23.62 -4.98 2.01
N TRP A 259 22.86 -5.98 1.57
CA TRP A 259 23.32 -6.95 0.56
C TRP A 259 23.36 -6.33 -0.84
N GLU A 260 24.26 -6.84 -1.68
CA GLU A 260 24.30 -6.53 -3.11
C GLU A 260 23.06 -7.14 -3.79
N LYS A 261 22.30 -6.27 -4.48
CA LYS A 261 21.06 -6.65 -5.17
C LYS A 261 21.31 -6.55 -6.66
N THR A 262 21.06 -7.63 -7.40
CA THR A 262 21.22 -7.69 -8.85
C THR A 262 20.05 -8.41 -9.49
N VAL A 263 19.31 -7.69 -10.35
CA VAL A 263 18.24 -8.22 -11.18
C VAL A 263 18.75 -8.22 -12.63
N ASP A 264 19.15 -9.39 -13.11
CA ASP A 264 19.86 -9.62 -14.37
C ASP A 264 21.16 -8.78 -14.53
N CYS A 265 21.04 -7.53 -14.99
CA CYS A 265 22.15 -6.59 -15.19
C CYS A 265 21.91 -5.21 -14.52
N TYR A 266 20.97 -5.11 -13.58
CA TYR A 266 20.60 -3.87 -12.90
C TYR A 266 20.62 -4.06 -11.37
N SER A 267 21.12 -3.05 -10.65
CA SER A 267 21.07 -3.03 -9.18
C SER A 267 20.00 -2.07 -8.68
N PRO A 268 18.98 -2.55 -7.95
CA PRO A 268 18.03 -1.70 -7.24
C PRO A 268 18.70 -0.74 -6.25
N GLY A 269 18.00 0.35 -5.92
CA GLY A 269 18.50 1.35 -4.96
C GLY A 269 18.85 0.74 -3.60
N GLN A 270 19.98 1.17 -3.02
CA GLN A 270 20.57 0.55 -1.82
C GLN A 270 19.59 0.43 -0.63
N GLY A 271 18.66 1.37 -0.47
CA GLY A 271 17.65 1.38 0.59
C GLY A 271 16.49 0.40 0.44
N LEU A 272 16.42 -0.37 -0.65
CA LEU A 272 15.34 -1.35 -0.85
C LEU A 272 15.40 -2.45 0.23
N MET A 273 14.30 -2.58 0.99
CA MET A 273 14.07 -3.73 1.86
C MET A 273 13.53 -4.92 1.05
N PRO A 274 13.77 -6.18 1.45
CA PRO A 274 13.18 -7.33 0.78
C PRO A 274 11.66 -7.39 1.01
N ALA A 275 10.94 -8.09 0.14
CA ALA A 275 9.53 -8.43 0.35
C ALA A 275 9.40 -9.46 1.49
N SER A 276 10.26 -10.47 1.42
CA SER A 276 10.32 -11.62 2.33
C SER A 276 11.73 -12.17 2.44
N PHE A 277 11.95 -13.04 3.42
CA PHE A 277 13.15 -13.86 3.52
C PHE A 277 12.84 -15.25 4.08
N LYS A 278 13.72 -16.20 3.79
CA LYS A 278 13.66 -17.58 4.30
C LYS A 278 14.95 -17.94 5.05
N VAL A 279 14.86 -18.79 6.06
CA VAL A 279 16.03 -19.49 6.62
C VAL A 279 16.28 -20.74 5.80
N ARG A 280 17.47 -20.88 5.22
CA ARG A 280 17.92 -22.10 4.53
C ARG A 280 19.06 -22.76 5.29
N THR A 281 18.99 -24.07 5.45
CA THR A 281 20.08 -24.89 5.99
C THR A 281 20.97 -25.37 4.83
N VAL A 282 22.26 -25.07 4.87
CA VAL A 282 23.26 -25.47 3.86
C VAL A 282 24.34 -26.34 4.50
N PRO A 283 24.89 -27.36 3.80
CA PRO A 283 26.02 -28.13 4.31
C PRO A 283 27.30 -27.28 4.32
N LEU A 284 28.13 -27.44 5.34
CA LEU A 284 29.42 -26.75 5.44
C LEU A 284 30.47 -27.38 4.51
N ASP A 285 31.18 -26.52 3.77
CA ASP A 285 32.18 -26.93 2.78
C ASP A 285 33.24 -27.88 3.37
N GLY A 286 33.23 -29.13 2.91
CA GLY A 286 34.15 -30.18 3.33
C GLY A 286 33.57 -31.23 4.29
N SER A 287 32.32 -31.10 4.77
CA SER A 287 31.69 -32.13 5.61
C SER A 287 30.19 -32.29 5.36
N ASN A 288 29.71 -33.53 5.18
CA ASN A 288 28.28 -33.83 5.00
C ASN A 288 27.48 -33.88 6.32
N GLU A 289 28.12 -33.62 7.46
CA GLU A 289 27.56 -33.82 8.81
C GLU A 289 27.36 -32.51 9.59
N ALA A 290 27.97 -31.41 9.14
CA ALA A 290 27.80 -30.08 9.73
C ALA A 290 27.05 -29.16 8.76
N PHE A 291 26.15 -28.35 9.30
CA PHE A 291 25.28 -27.45 8.56
C PHE A 291 25.35 -26.02 9.12
N GLU A 292 25.17 -25.04 8.25
CA GLU A 292 25.04 -23.62 8.58
C GLU A 292 23.63 -23.14 8.18
N GLU A 293 23.08 -22.18 8.92
CA GLU A 293 21.84 -21.48 8.56
C GLU A 293 22.17 -20.17 7.85
N VAL A 294 21.49 -19.89 6.74
CA VAL A 294 21.68 -18.70 5.92
C VAL A 294 20.32 -18.04 5.65
N LEU A 295 20.28 -16.70 5.73
CA LEU A 295 19.11 -15.92 5.33
C LEU A 295 19.08 -15.73 3.81
N ASP A 296 17.95 -16.03 3.21
CA ASP A 296 17.70 -16.03 1.76
C ASP A 296 16.58 -15.01 1.46
N PRO A 297 16.91 -13.78 1.04
CA PRO A 297 15.92 -12.73 0.73
C PRO A 297 15.30 -12.86 -0.66
N ASP A 298 14.11 -12.29 -0.84
CA ASP A 298 13.54 -11.93 -2.14
C ASP A 298 13.26 -10.42 -2.17
N PHE A 299 13.98 -9.65 -2.99
CA PHE A 299 13.73 -8.21 -3.20
C PHE A 299 12.73 -7.93 -4.34
N GLY A 300 12.13 -8.97 -4.91
CA GLY A 300 11.19 -8.92 -6.04
C GLY A 300 11.70 -9.67 -7.27
N GLU A 301 12.95 -10.13 -7.30
CA GLU A 301 13.52 -10.94 -8.38
C GLU A 301 12.85 -12.30 -8.55
N SER A 302 12.39 -12.92 -7.46
CA SER A 302 11.66 -14.20 -7.47
C SER A 302 10.14 -14.01 -7.41
N ALA A 303 9.66 -12.83 -7.02
CA ALA A 303 8.24 -12.49 -6.93
C ALA A 303 7.50 -12.64 -8.28
N ILE A 304 6.24 -13.10 -8.22
CA ILE A 304 5.42 -13.36 -9.41
C ILE A 304 5.13 -12.05 -10.15
N GLY A 305 5.78 -11.86 -11.30
CA GLY A 305 5.68 -10.64 -12.10
C GLY A 305 6.77 -9.59 -11.84
N ARG A 306 7.81 -9.92 -11.05
CA ARG A 306 8.92 -9.04 -10.65
C ARG A 306 8.46 -7.71 -10.04
N VAL A 307 7.61 -7.83 -9.02
CA VAL A 307 6.95 -6.72 -8.33
C VAL A 307 7.86 -6.15 -7.24
N ALA A 308 8.03 -4.82 -7.21
CA ALA A 308 8.88 -4.15 -6.23
C ALA A 308 8.15 -3.91 -4.88
N PRO A 309 8.69 -4.35 -3.73
CA PRO A 309 8.04 -4.26 -2.41
C PRO A 309 8.22 -2.88 -1.76
N VAL A 310 7.66 -1.83 -2.36
CA VAL A 310 7.81 -0.44 -1.91
C VAL A 310 7.28 -0.23 -0.49
N ASP A 311 6.21 -0.93 -0.11
CA ASP A 311 5.63 -0.90 1.23
C ASP A 311 6.57 -1.43 2.32
N SER A 312 7.48 -2.36 2.02
CA SER A 312 8.31 -3.05 3.02
C SER A 312 9.31 -2.12 3.72
N GLY A 313 9.88 -1.15 2.99
CA GLY A 313 10.72 -0.10 3.60
C GLY A 313 9.92 0.85 4.52
N LEU A 314 8.67 1.14 4.15
CA LEU A 314 7.79 2.02 4.91
C LEU A 314 7.32 1.32 6.20
N TRP A 315 6.93 0.04 6.10
CA TRP A 315 6.56 -0.79 7.25
C TRP A 315 7.72 -1.03 8.21
N TRP A 316 8.96 -1.23 7.73
CA TRP A 316 10.13 -1.39 8.61
C TRP A 316 10.37 -0.13 9.48
N ILE A 317 10.27 1.07 8.90
CA ILE A 317 10.38 2.35 9.66
C ILE A 317 9.23 2.49 10.67
N ILE A 318 8.00 2.15 10.28
CA ILE A 318 6.83 2.19 11.16
C ILE A 318 6.99 1.22 12.34
N LEU A 319 7.46 0.00 12.07
CA LEU A 319 7.68 -1.04 13.09
C LEU A 319 8.84 -0.71 14.03
N LEU A 320 9.92 -0.11 13.53
CA LEU A 320 11.02 0.40 14.35
C LEU A 320 10.56 1.47 15.36
N ARG A 321 9.64 2.35 14.94
CA ARG A 321 8.99 3.30 15.86
C ARG A 321 8.13 2.55 16.88
N ALA A 322 7.27 1.64 16.42
CA ALA A 322 6.38 0.86 17.30
C ALA A 322 7.14 0.08 18.38
N TYR A 323 8.28 -0.54 18.03
CA TYR A 323 9.19 -1.18 18.95
C TYR A 323 9.61 -0.22 20.08
N GLY A 324 10.33 0.86 19.75
CA GLY A 324 10.87 1.77 20.78
C GLY A 324 9.81 2.51 21.59
N LYS A 325 8.60 2.70 21.02
CA LYS A 325 7.44 3.25 21.72
C LYS A 325 6.87 2.29 22.77
N ILE A 326 6.75 0.99 22.48
CA ILE A 326 6.19 0.00 23.42
C ILE A 326 7.25 -0.50 24.41
N THR A 327 8.50 -0.73 23.99
CA THR A 327 9.56 -1.28 24.87
C THR A 327 10.29 -0.21 25.68
N GLY A 328 10.28 1.05 25.23
CA GLY A 328 11.16 2.10 25.75
C GLY A 328 12.63 1.97 25.31
N ASP A 329 13.00 0.94 24.53
CA ASP A 329 14.34 0.78 23.97
C ASP A 329 14.53 1.67 22.74
N TYR A 330 14.83 2.94 23.00
CA TYR A 330 15.28 3.90 22.00
C TYR A 330 16.74 3.68 21.57
N ALA A 331 17.54 2.94 22.36
CA ALA A 331 18.95 2.67 22.04
C ALA A 331 19.11 1.83 20.76
N LEU A 332 18.12 0.98 20.43
CA LEU A 332 18.03 0.34 19.10
C LEU A 332 17.96 1.38 17.97
N GLN A 333 17.15 2.44 18.13
CA GLN A 333 16.92 3.47 17.12
C GLN A 333 18.15 4.37 16.91
N GLU A 334 18.95 4.58 17.96
CA GLU A 334 20.17 5.41 17.94
C GLU A 334 21.38 4.74 17.28
N ARG A 335 21.35 3.41 17.04
CA ARG A 335 22.49 2.70 16.45
C ARG A 335 22.85 3.26 15.06
N VAL A 336 24.15 3.28 14.75
CA VAL A 336 24.69 3.81 13.49
C VAL A 336 24.20 3.05 12.26
N ASP A 337 24.03 1.72 12.36
CA ASP A 337 23.47 0.89 11.29
C ASP A 337 21.98 1.20 11.05
N VAL A 338 21.16 1.22 12.11
CA VAL A 338 19.74 1.57 12.06
C VAL A 338 19.52 2.98 11.52
N GLN A 339 20.27 3.97 12.03
CA GLN A 339 20.27 5.34 11.53
C GLN A 339 20.70 5.45 10.06
N THR A 340 21.52 4.52 9.57
CA THR A 340 21.92 4.46 8.15
C THR A 340 20.81 3.83 7.30
N GLY A 341 20.19 2.74 7.76
CA GLY A 341 19.08 2.09 7.06
C GLY A 341 17.87 3.01 6.86
N ILE A 342 17.49 3.77 7.90
CA ILE A 342 16.46 4.83 7.80
C ILE A 342 16.82 5.83 6.67
N LYS A 343 18.07 6.32 6.64
CA LYS A 343 18.53 7.29 5.62
C LYS A 343 18.52 6.69 4.22
N LEU A 344 18.89 5.42 4.05
CA LEU A 344 18.87 4.75 2.74
C LEU A 344 17.44 4.59 2.20
N ILE A 345 16.48 4.17 3.04
CA ILE A 345 15.05 4.08 2.64
C ILE A 345 14.54 5.47 2.25
N LEU A 346 14.79 6.48 3.09
CA LEU A 346 14.32 7.85 2.85
C LEU A 346 14.92 8.45 1.59
N ASN A 347 16.23 8.28 1.35
CA ASN A 347 16.88 8.76 0.13
C ASN A 347 16.22 8.13 -1.11
N LEU A 348 15.91 6.84 -1.09
CA LEU A 348 15.20 6.16 -2.18
C LEU A 348 13.78 6.74 -2.39
N CYS A 349 13.03 7.02 -1.32
CA CYS A 349 11.69 7.60 -1.42
C CYS A 349 11.64 9.13 -1.68
N LEU A 350 12.74 9.86 -1.43
CA LEU A 350 12.85 11.31 -1.60
C LEU A 350 13.68 11.73 -2.82
N THR A 351 14.24 10.77 -3.57
CA THR A 351 15.02 11.02 -4.79
C THR A 351 14.26 11.89 -5.79
N ASP A 352 14.93 12.90 -6.34
CA ASP A 352 14.37 13.77 -7.38
C ASP A 352 14.13 12.99 -8.68
N GLY A 353 13.03 13.30 -9.37
CA GLY A 353 12.63 12.65 -10.62
C GLY A 353 11.86 13.58 -11.55
N PHE A 354 11.28 13.02 -12.62
CA PHE A 354 10.44 13.77 -13.56
C PHE A 354 8.99 13.96 -13.10
N ASP A 355 8.62 13.39 -11.94
CA ASP A 355 7.29 13.57 -11.36
C ASP A 355 7.15 14.98 -10.75
N MET A 356 5.99 15.59 -10.97
CA MET A 356 5.62 16.91 -10.49
C MET A 356 4.76 16.87 -9.22
N PHE A 357 4.36 15.67 -8.77
CA PHE A 357 3.56 15.49 -7.56
C PHE A 357 4.45 15.23 -6.32
N PRO A 358 3.97 15.57 -5.11
CA PRO A 358 4.69 15.27 -3.87
C PRO A 358 4.49 13.82 -3.40
N SER A 359 3.58 13.07 -4.02
CA SER A 359 3.40 11.63 -3.85
C SER A 359 4.64 10.83 -4.25
N LEU A 360 4.67 9.56 -3.86
CA LEU A 360 5.62 8.58 -4.38
C LEU A 360 5.01 7.94 -5.64
N LEU A 361 5.77 7.92 -6.74
CA LEU A 361 5.43 7.24 -7.99
C LEU A 361 5.81 5.75 -7.89
N VAL A 362 4.87 4.86 -8.21
CA VAL A 362 5.08 3.39 -8.11
C VAL A 362 4.49 2.61 -9.29
N THR A 363 4.97 1.39 -9.48
CA THR A 363 4.40 0.40 -10.41
C THR A 363 3.13 -0.25 -9.85
N ASP A 364 2.37 -0.93 -10.70
CA ASP A 364 1.25 -1.77 -10.25
C ASP A 364 1.79 -2.93 -9.38
N GLY A 365 1.03 -3.36 -8.38
CA GLY A 365 1.44 -4.42 -7.46
C GLY A 365 2.30 -4.00 -6.25
N SER A 366 2.73 -2.74 -6.14
CA SER A 366 3.84 -2.33 -5.26
C SER A 366 3.56 -2.28 -3.74
N CYS A 367 2.45 -2.86 -3.26
CA CYS A 367 1.97 -2.76 -1.87
C CYS A 367 1.32 -4.08 -1.42
N MET A 368 0.47 -4.10 -0.38
CA MET A 368 -0.24 -5.32 0.08
C MET A 368 -0.89 -6.06 -1.09
N ILE A 369 -1.46 -5.29 -2.02
CA ILE A 369 -1.96 -5.74 -3.31
C ILE A 369 -0.75 -6.09 -4.20
N ASP A 370 -0.23 -7.31 -4.09
CA ASP A 370 0.98 -7.82 -4.80
C ASP A 370 0.79 -8.10 -6.31
N ARG A 371 -0.32 -7.66 -6.92
CA ARG A 371 -0.70 -8.01 -8.31
C ARG A 371 -1.35 -6.84 -9.04
N ARG A 372 -1.28 -6.88 -10.38
CA ARG A 372 -1.85 -5.85 -11.27
C ARG A 372 -3.35 -5.63 -11.01
N MET A 373 -3.69 -4.46 -10.46
CA MET A 373 -5.03 -4.07 -10.02
C MET A 373 -5.40 -2.63 -10.41
N GLY A 374 -4.56 -1.95 -11.20
CA GLY A 374 -4.73 -0.54 -11.58
C GLY A 374 -4.23 0.42 -10.52
N ILE A 375 -3.26 -0.01 -9.71
CA ILE A 375 -2.70 0.77 -8.58
C ILE A 375 -1.32 1.37 -8.87
N HIS A 376 -0.86 1.31 -10.13
CA HIS A 376 0.30 2.09 -10.60
C HIS A 376 0.03 3.59 -10.50
N GLY A 377 1.08 4.42 -10.47
CA GLY A 377 0.94 5.87 -10.27
C GLY A 377 1.09 6.23 -8.79
N HIS A 378 0.01 6.69 -8.16
CA HIS A 378 0.04 7.24 -6.80
C HIS A 378 -1.05 6.62 -5.90
N PRO A 379 -0.99 5.31 -5.62
CA PRO A 379 -2.00 4.63 -4.81
C PRO A 379 -1.96 5.11 -3.37
N LEU A 380 -3.13 5.41 -2.80
CA LEU A 380 -3.32 5.98 -1.47
C LEU A 380 -2.61 5.18 -0.37
N GLU A 381 -2.59 3.86 -0.47
CA GLU A 381 -1.90 2.96 0.46
C GLU A 381 -0.42 3.35 0.62
N ILE A 382 0.31 3.47 -0.50
CA ILE A 382 1.70 3.93 -0.48
C ILE A 382 1.80 5.37 0.02
N GLN A 383 0.87 6.27 -0.34
CA GLN A 383 0.95 7.67 0.11
C GLN A 383 0.75 7.82 1.63
N ALA A 384 -0.16 7.03 2.22
CA ALA A 384 -0.41 7.00 3.65
C ALA A 384 0.75 6.36 4.43
N LEU A 385 1.29 5.24 3.94
CA LEU A 385 2.48 4.60 4.52
C LEU A 385 3.72 5.50 4.39
N PHE A 386 3.89 6.21 3.28
CA PHE A 386 5.01 7.13 3.05
C PHE A 386 4.94 8.34 3.97
N TYR A 387 3.78 8.97 4.10
CA TYR A 387 3.57 10.05 5.07
C TYR A 387 3.85 9.58 6.51
N SER A 388 3.35 8.40 6.88
CA SER A 388 3.60 7.80 8.20
C SER A 388 5.09 7.55 8.43
N ALA A 389 5.79 6.92 7.49
CA ALA A 389 7.22 6.62 7.58
C ALA A 389 8.09 7.89 7.62
N LEU A 390 7.71 8.96 6.90
CA LEU A 390 8.35 10.27 7.00
C LEU A 390 8.18 10.89 8.39
N ARG A 391 7.00 10.81 9.01
CA ARG A 391 6.76 11.28 10.38
C ARG A 391 7.55 10.46 11.40
N CYS A 392 7.48 9.12 11.32
CA CYS A 392 8.25 8.22 12.17
C CYS A 392 9.76 8.51 12.08
N SER A 393 10.28 8.68 10.87
CA SER A 393 11.68 9.05 10.62
C SER A 393 12.07 10.38 11.26
N ARG A 394 11.18 11.39 11.22
CA ARG A 394 11.44 12.69 11.84
C ARG A 394 11.48 12.62 13.37
N GLU A 395 10.76 11.68 13.98
CA GLU A 395 10.88 11.40 15.43
C GLU A 395 12.18 10.65 15.80
N MET A 396 12.72 9.82 14.89
CA MET A 396 13.83 8.90 15.19
C MET A 396 15.21 9.34 14.68
N LEU A 397 15.30 10.27 13.71
CA LEU A 397 16.59 10.65 13.10
C LEU A 397 17.44 11.53 14.03
N THR A 398 18.65 11.07 14.36
CA THR A 398 19.60 11.87 15.15
C THR A 398 20.04 13.11 14.37
N LEU A 399 19.94 14.31 14.97
CA LEU A 399 20.34 15.57 14.36
C LEU A 399 21.87 15.74 14.35
N ASN A 400 22.46 15.73 13.17
CA ASN A 400 23.85 16.07 12.90
C ASN A 400 23.98 16.76 11.53
N ASP A 401 25.15 17.29 11.18
CA ASP A 401 25.31 18.10 9.96
C ASP A 401 24.99 17.34 8.67
N GLY A 402 25.15 16.01 8.65
CA GLY A 402 24.73 15.16 7.53
C GLY A 402 23.23 14.90 7.46
N SER A 403 22.51 14.90 8.59
CA SER A 403 21.06 14.65 8.63
C SER A 403 20.19 15.91 8.51
N LYS A 404 20.72 17.11 8.81
CA LYS A 404 19.98 18.39 8.70
C LYS A 404 19.28 18.57 7.35
N THR A 405 20.00 18.34 6.24
CA THR A 405 19.45 18.44 4.87
C THR A 405 18.31 17.45 4.63
N LEU A 406 18.44 16.21 5.14
CA LEU A 406 17.41 15.19 5.01
C LEU A 406 16.17 15.54 5.86
N VAL A 407 16.34 16.04 7.08
CA VAL A 407 15.21 16.48 7.93
C VAL A 407 14.47 17.68 7.31
N MET A 408 15.19 18.59 6.64
CA MET A 408 14.56 19.66 5.84
C MET A 408 13.77 19.09 4.66
N ALA A 409 14.30 18.11 3.93
CA ALA A 409 13.61 17.43 2.83
C ALA A 409 12.34 16.69 3.32
N ILE A 410 12.42 15.99 4.45
CA ILE A 410 11.28 15.33 5.12
C ILE A 410 10.19 16.35 5.44
N ASN A 411 10.51 17.46 6.12
CA ASN A 411 9.51 18.47 6.49
C ASN A 411 8.87 19.13 5.26
N ASN A 412 9.63 19.44 4.23
CA ASN A 412 9.11 19.98 2.96
C ASN A 412 8.17 18.97 2.28
N ARG A 413 8.56 17.69 2.19
CA ARG A 413 7.75 16.61 1.61
C ARG A 413 6.47 16.37 2.41
N LEU A 414 6.55 16.30 3.74
CA LEU A 414 5.40 16.17 4.64
C LEU A 414 4.39 17.32 4.47
N SER A 415 4.88 18.57 4.39
CA SER A 415 4.04 19.76 4.19
C SER A 415 3.36 19.78 2.80
N ALA A 416 4.03 19.30 1.76
CA ALA A 416 3.48 19.20 0.42
C ALA A 416 2.49 18.03 0.26
N LEU A 417 2.84 16.85 0.78
CA LEU A 417 2.05 15.62 0.67
C LEU A 417 0.74 15.71 1.47
N SER A 418 0.79 16.21 2.71
CA SER A 418 -0.41 16.44 3.53
C SER A 418 -1.42 17.36 2.83
N PHE A 419 -0.96 18.47 2.25
CA PHE A 419 -1.82 19.36 1.45
C PHE A 419 -2.40 18.65 0.20
N HIS A 420 -1.56 17.92 -0.53
CA HIS A 420 -1.97 17.26 -1.78
C HIS A 420 -3.05 16.19 -1.54
N ILE A 421 -2.87 15.33 -0.53
CA ILE A 421 -3.86 14.30 -0.17
C ILE A 421 -5.14 14.95 0.39
N ARG A 422 -5.03 15.87 1.35
CA ARG A 422 -6.20 16.51 2.01
C ARG A 422 -7.09 17.29 1.04
N GLU A 423 -6.55 17.91 -0.02
CA GLU A 423 -7.33 18.67 -1.01
C GLU A 423 -7.79 17.83 -2.21
N TYR A 424 -6.93 16.98 -2.79
CA TYR A 424 -7.18 16.37 -4.09
C TYR A 424 -7.63 14.90 -4.05
N TYR A 425 -7.36 14.17 -2.96
CA TYR A 425 -7.81 12.79 -2.82
C TYR A 425 -9.16 12.70 -2.08
N TRP A 426 -9.53 13.71 -1.29
CA TRP A 426 -10.78 13.70 -0.55
C TRP A 426 -12.01 13.78 -1.46
N VAL A 427 -12.96 12.87 -1.25
CA VAL A 427 -14.30 12.91 -1.84
C VAL A 427 -15.38 12.78 -0.76
N ASP A 428 -16.33 13.70 -0.84
CA ASP A 428 -17.64 13.66 -0.17
C ASP A 428 -18.71 14.06 -1.20
N MET A 429 -19.99 13.99 -0.85
CA MET A 429 -21.10 14.35 -1.75
C MET A 429 -20.97 15.76 -2.35
N LYS A 430 -20.37 16.72 -1.62
CA LYS A 430 -20.12 18.08 -2.11
C LYS A 430 -18.96 18.10 -3.11
N LYS A 431 -17.84 17.42 -2.81
CA LYS A 431 -16.65 17.37 -3.69
C LYS A 431 -16.91 16.57 -4.97
N ILE A 432 -17.75 15.53 -4.93
CA ILE A 432 -18.21 14.82 -6.14
C ILE A 432 -19.05 15.75 -7.02
N ASN A 433 -19.98 16.54 -6.45
CA ASN A 433 -20.73 17.56 -7.18
C ASN A 433 -19.81 18.71 -7.70
N GLU A 434 -18.69 18.99 -7.04
CA GLU A 434 -17.66 19.91 -7.54
C GLU A 434 -16.97 19.34 -8.79
N ILE A 435 -16.49 18.08 -8.73
CA ILE A 435 -15.83 17.37 -9.85
C ILE A 435 -16.79 17.17 -11.03
N TYR A 436 -18.04 16.82 -10.78
CA TYR A 436 -19.09 16.68 -11.81
C TYR A 436 -19.34 17.98 -12.59
N ARG A 437 -18.92 19.12 -12.04
CA ARG A 437 -19.08 20.46 -12.61
C ARG A 437 -17.75 21.07 -13.08
N TYR A 438 -16.67 20.30 -13.09
CA TYR A 438 -15.39 20.74 -13.65
C TYR A 438 -15.51 21.06 -15.14
N LYS A 439 -14.73 22.05 -15.57
CA LYS A 439 -14.41 22.26 -16.98
C LYS A 439 -13.15 21.47 -17.32
N THR A 440 -13.03 21.05 -18.56
CA THR A 440 -11.83 20.40 -19.09
C THR A 440 -10.94 21.42 -19.80
N GLU A 441 -9.70 21.04 -20.08
CA GLU A 441 -8.69 21.83 -20.80
C GLU A 441 -8.34 23.18 -20.10
N GLU A 442 -8.39 23.21 -18.77
CA GLU A 442 -8.09 24.41 -17.95
C GLU A 442 -6.58 24.74 -17.89
N TYR A 443 -6.04 25.36 -18.95
CA TYR A 443 -4.64 25.79 -19.00
C TYR A 443 -4.37 27.11 -18.23
N SER A 444 -4.25 27.04 -16.90
CA SER A 444 -3.80 28.19 -16.08
C SER A 444 -3.22 27.76 -14.71
N THR A 445 -2.50 28.67 -14.02
CA THR A 445 -2.04 28.42 -12.64
C THR A 445 -3.15 28.42 -11.60
N ASP A 446 -4.32 28.95 -11.97
CA ASP A 446 -5.46 29.21 -11.11
C ASP A 446 -6.63 28.27 -11.45
N ALA A 447 -6.34 27.20 -12.22
CA ALA A 447 -7.26 26.15 -12.59
C ALA A 447 -7.87 25.46 -11.36
N ILE A 448 -9.14 25.10 -11.49
CA ILE A 448 -9.87 24.27 -10.52
C ILE A 448 -9.58 22.81 -10.84
N ASN A 449 -9.73 22.43 -12.11
CA ASN A 449 -9.50 21.08 -12.61
C ASN A 449 -8.01 20.85 -12.95
N LYS A 450 -7.14 20.96 -11.93
CA LYS A 450 -5.66 20.96 -12.08
C LYS A 450 -5.07 19.69 -12.71
N PHE A 451 -5.83 18.60 -12.75
CA PHE A 451 -5.42 17.32 -13.30
C PHE A 451 -6.11 16.99 -14.62
N ASN A 452 -6.95 17.89 -15.16
CA ASN A 452 -7.82 17.66 -16.32
C ASN A 452 -8.67 16.38 -16.22
N ILE A 453 -9.32 16.17 -15.07
CA ILE A 453 -10.26 15.07 -14.86
C ILE A 453 -11.51 15.32 -15.68
N TYR A 454 -11.89 14.35 -16.52
CA TYR A 454 -13.15 14.38 -17.27
C TYR A 454 -14.30 13.99 -16.32
N PRO A 455 -15.38 14.81 -16.17
CA PRO A 455 -16.49 14.51 -15.25
C PRO A 455 -17.13 13.14 -15.46
N ASP A 456 -17.14 12.65 -16.70
CA ASP A 456 -17.65 11.33 -17.10
C ASP A 456 -16.87 10.13 -16.50
N GLN A 457 -15.74 10.38 -15.81
CA GLN A 457 -15.03 9.36 -15.02
C GLN A 457 -15.69 9.08 -13.65
N ILE A 458 -16.60 9.92 -13.17
CA ILE A 458 -17.36 9.64 -11.94
C ILE A 458 -18.22 8.39 -12.21
N PRO A 459 -17.95 7.25 -11.57
CA PRO A 459 -18.62 6.02 -11.91
C PRO A 459 -20.04 6.02 -11.33
N ALA A 460 -21.02 5.49 -12.08
CA ALA A 460 -22.43 5.57 -11.71
C ALA A 460 -22.74 5.01 -10.31
N TRP A 461 -21.99 4.01 -9.83
CA TRP A 461 -22.17 3.45 -8.48
C TRP A 461 -21.86 4.45 -7.36
N LEU A 462 -20.95 5.42 -7.57
CA LEU A 462 -20.46 6.28 -6.50
C LEU A 462 -21.52 7.26 -5.99
N VAL A 463 -22.32 7.82 -6.90
CA VAL A 463 -23.33 8.85 -6.58
C VAL A 463 -24.42 8.28 -5.68
N ASP A 464 -24.87 7.06 -5.94
CA ASP A 464 -25.85 6.34 -5.10
C ASP A 464 -25.21 5.71 -3.84
N TRP A 465 -23.90 5.45 -3.86
CA TRP A 465 -23.20 4.77 -2.78
C TRP A 465 -22.73 5.70 -1.66
N ILE A 466 -22.31 6.93 -1.95
CA ILE A 466 -21.77 7.83 -0.92
C ILE A 466 -22.89 8.40 -0.01
N PRO A 467 -22.75 8.38 1.33
CA PRO A 467 -23.76 8.92 2.25
C PRO A 467 -23.74 10.45 2.32
N GLU A 468 -24.83 11.06 2.79
CA GLU A 468 -24.92 12.51 3.06
C GLU A 468 -23.90 13.00 4.10
N LYS A 469 -23.54 12.13 5.06
CA LYS A 469 -22.54 12.37 6.10
C LYS A 469 -21.47 11.29 6.01
N GLY A 470 -20.30 11.68 5.54
CA GLY A 470 -19.16 10.79 5.34
C GLY A 470 -18.35 11.20 4.12
N GLY A 471 -17.26 10.50 3.89
CA GLY A 471 -16.37 10.70 2.76
C GLY A 471 -15.11 9.85 2.90
N TYR A 472 -14.24 9.86 1.90
CA TYR A 472 -13.02 9.07 1.92
C TYR A 472 -11.93 9.70 1.04
N LEU A 473 -10.72 9.19 1.17
CA LEU A 473 -9.64 9.45 0.23
C LEU A 473 -9.71 8.41 -0.90
N ILE A 474 -9.78 8.86 -2.16
CA ILE A 474 -9.83 8.01 -3.34
C ILE A 474 -8.58 7.13 -3.48
N GLY A 475 -8.69 6.04 -4.23
CA GLY A 475 -7.62 5.06 -4.38
C GLY A 475 -6.36 5.58 -5.06
N ASN A 476 -6.49 6.44 -6.06
CA ASN A 476 -5.38 6.89 -6.91
C ASN A 476 -5.73 8.21 -7.61
N LEU A 477 -4.72 9.04 -7.89
CA LEU A 477 -4.86 10.28 -8.65
C LEU A 477 -3.67 10.44 -9.60
N GLN A 478 -3.93 10.61 -10.89
CA GLN A 478 -2.95 10.71 -11.97
C GLN A 478 -3.35 11.81 -12.96
N PRO A 479 -2.46 12.24 -13.89
CA PRO A 479 -2.83 13.15 -14.96
C PRO A 479 -4.00 12.59 -15.78
N ALA A 480 -5.08 13.37 -15.89
CA ALA A 480 -6.35 13.01 -16.51
C ALA A 480 -7.04 11.74 -15.97
N HIS A 481 -6.72 11.26 -14.76
CA HIS A 481 -7.35 10.06 -14.19
C HIS A 481 -7.54 10.11 -12.66
N MET A 482 -8.74 9.75 -12.19
CA MET A 482 -9.05 9.47 -10.78
C MET A 482 -9.57 8.03 -10.62
N ASP A 483 -9.00 7.28 -9.69
CA ASP A 483 -9.54 5.98 -9.27
C ASP A 483 -10.43 6.16 -8.03
N PHE A 484 -11.73 6.25 -8.27
CA PHE A 484 -12.72 6.45 -7.23
C PHE A 484 -12.95 5.24 -6.31
N ARG A 485 -12.29 4.08 -6.51
CA ARG A 485 -12.43 2.94 -5.58
C ARG A 485 -12.01 3.33 -4.16
N PHE A 486 -12.77 2.89 -3.16
CA PHE A 486 -12.38 2.96 -1.76
C PHE A 486 -11.30 1.89 -1.50
N PHE A 487 -10.16 2.28 -0.92
CA PHE A 487 -9.12 1.34 -0.46
C PHE A 487 -8.97 1.45 1.05
N THR A 488 -9.14 0.32 1.74
CA THR A 488 -9.31 0.29 3.19
C THR A 488 -8.02 0.61 3.93
N LEU A 489 -6.91 -0.06 3.62
CA LEU A 489 -5.64 0.15 4.32
C LEU A 489 -5.21 1.63 4.21
N GLY A 490 -5.21 2.20 3.01
CA GLY A 490 -4.89 3.62 2.79
C GLY A 490 -5.78 4.60 3.58
N ASN A 491 -7.09 4.36 3.66
CA ASN A 491 -8.02 5.21 4.42
C ASN A 491 -7.90 5.03 5.94
N LEU A 492 -7.62 3.81 6.43
CA LEU A 492 -7.39 3.59 7.85
C LEU A 492 -6.03 4.15 8.29
N TRP A 493 -4.99 3.98 7.47
CA TRP A 493 -3.67 4.50 7.77
C TRP A 493 -3.59 6.03 7.66
N SER A 494 -4.46 6.67 6.87
CA SER A 494 -4.57 8.14 6.89
C SER A 494 -5.15 8.67 8.20
N ILE A 495 -6.00 7.89 8.90
CA ILE A 495 -6.45 8.21 10.26
C ILE A 495 -5.30 7.99 11.26
N VAL A 496 -4.70 6.80 11.27
CA VAL A 496 -3.63 6.41 12.21
C VAL A 496 -2.43 7.35 12.16
N SER A 497 -2.08 7.87 10.97
CA SER A 497 -0.96 8.80 10.79
C SER A 497 -1.32 10.29 10.91
N SER A 498 -2.60 10.64 11.10
CA SER A 498 -3.14 12.00 10.92
C SER A 498 -2.78 12.63 9.57
N LEU A 499 -2.84 11.86 8.48
CA LEU A 499 -2.73 12.38 7.12
C LEU A 499 -4.02 13.06 6.67
N GLY A 500 -5.20 12.53 7.02
CA GLY A 500 -6.47 13.26 6.89
C GLY A 500 -6.66 14.26 8.03
N THR A 501 -7.45 15.32 7.82
CA THR A 501 -7.87 16.21 8.92
C THR A 501 -8.81 15.48 9.87
N PRO A 502 -9.01 15.95 11.13
CA PRO A 502 -9.93 15.32 12.08
C PRO A 502 -11.33 15.06 11.49
N LYS A 503 -11.88 16.04 10.76
CA LYS A 503 -13.17 15.93 10.06
C LYS A 503 -13.16 14.90 8.92
N GLN A 504 -12.06 14.76 8.18
CA GLN A 504 -11.93 13.75 7.13
C GLN A 504 -11.84 12.35 7.74
N ASN A 505 -11.09 12.21 8.83
CA ASN A 505 -10.93 10.96 9.57
C ASN A 505 -12.26 10.48 10.20
N GLU A 506 -13.03 11.40 10.78
CA GLU A 506 -14.41 11.14 11.23
C GLU A 506 -15.30 10.74 10.04
N GLY A 507 -15.20 11.44 8.91
CA GLY A 507 -15.94 11.15 7.69
C GLY A 507 -15.68 9.74 7.11
N ILE A 508 -14.46 9.22 7.24
CA ILE A 508 -14.10 7.85 6.85
C ILE A 508 -14.78 6.82 7.75
N LEU A 509 -14.75 7.00 9.07
CA LEU A 509 -15.44 6.06 9.98
C LEU A 509 -16.97 6.13 9.82
N ASN A 510 -17.52 7.33 9.60
CA ASN A 510 -18.94 7.52 9.31
C ASN A 510 -19.35 6.86 7.98
N LEU A 511 -18.47 6.85 6.96
CA LEU A 511 -18.68 6.08 5.73
C LEU A 511 -18.67 4.56 6.01
N ILE A 512 -17.69 4.04 6.76
CA ILE A 512 -17.59 2.61 7.08
C ILE A 512 -18.79 2.13 7.89
N GLU A 513 -19.31 2.95 8.79
CA GLU A 513 -20.54 2.68 9.53
C GLU A 513 -21.78 2.72 8.63
N ALA A 514 -21.93 3.75 7.78
CA ALA A 514 -23.07 3.90 6.88
C ALA A 514 -23.09 2.90 5.69
N LYS A 515 -21.95 2.27 5.39
CA LYS A 515 -21.77 1.28 4.31
C LYS A 515 -21.24 -0.06 4.85
N TRP A 516 -21.58 -0.38 6.10
CA TRP A 516 -21.12 -1.57 6.82
C TRP A 516 -21.32 -2.87 6.02
N ASP A 517 -22.47 -3.06 5.37
CA ASP A 517 -22.77 -4.30 4.65
C ASP A 517 -21.95 -4.51 3.37
N ASP A 518 -21.41 -3.43 2.79
CA ASP A 518 -20.51 -3.45 1.63
C ASP A 518 -19.03 -3.54 2.04
N LEU A 519 -18.61 -2.79 3.07
CA LEU A 519 -17.19 -2.66 3.48
C LEU A 519 -16.76 -3.68 4.56
N VAL A 520 -17.71 -4.22 5.31
CA VAL A 520 -17.50 -5.26 6.35
C VAL A 520 -18.27 -6.53 6.00
N GLY A 521 -19.55 -6.43 5.63
CA GLY A 521 -20.42 -7.56 5.33
C GLY A 521 -20.43 -8.59 6.46
N ASN A 522 -20.11 -9.84 6.13
CA ASN A 522 -20.02 -10.96 7.08
C ASN A 522 -18.57 -11.28 7.51
N MET A 523 -17.56 -10.53 7.05
CA MET A 523 -16.15 -10.72 7.45
C MET A 523 -15.35 -9.42 7.25
N PRO A 524 -14.90 -8.76 8.34
CA PRO A 524 -14.03 -7.59 8.22
C PRO A 524 -12.69 -7.93 7.56
N LEU A 525 -12.08 -7.06 6.74
CA LEU A 525 -12.67 -5.93 6.02
C LEU A 525 -12.46 -6.12 4.51
N LYS A 526 -13.26 -5.47 3.67
CA LYS A 526 -12.92 -5.36 2.26
C LYS A 526 -11.57 -4.68 2.09
N ILE A 527 -10.72 -5.21 1.22
CA ILE A 527 -9.45 -4.54 0.87
C ILE A 527 -9.68 -3.31 0.00
N CYS A 528 -10.62 -3.43 -0.95
CA CYS A 528 -11.15 -2.31 -1.73
C CYS A 528 -12.63 -2.51 -2.08
N TYR A 529 -13.30 -1.43 -2.51
CA TYR A 529 -14.69 -1.46 -2.98
C TYR A 529 -14.92 -0.42 -4.10
N PRO A 530 -15.74 -0.73 -5.12
CA PRO A 530 -16.26 -2.07 -5.46
C PRO A 530 -15.19 -2.93 -6.14
N ALA A 531 -15.52 -4.20 -6.41
CA ALA A 531 -14.72 -5.03 -7.31
C ALA A 531 -14.82 -4.52 -8.76
N LEU A 532 -13.73 -4.71 -9.51
CA LEU A 532 -13.71 -4.62 -10.96
C LEU A 532 -14.44 -5.82 -11.56
N GLU A 533 -15.38 -5.58 -12.47
CA GLU A 533 -16.17 -6.62 -13.15
C GLU A 533 -15.99 -6.60 -14.67
N CYS A 534 -16.52 -7.63 -15.35
CA CYS A 534 -16.61 -7.74 -16.81
C CYS A 534 -15.35 -7.29 -17.59
N GLU A 535 -15.42 -6.13 -18.27
CA GLU A 535 -14.34 -5.63 -19.13
C GLU A 535 -13.27 -4.85 -18.35
N ASP A 536 -13.65 -4.14 -17.29
CA ASP A 536 -12.72 -3.45 -16.40
C ASP A 536 -11.76 -4.46 -15.76
N TRP A 537 -12.29 -5.60 -15.31
CA TRP A 537 -11.48 -6.73 -14.84
C TRP A 537 -10.48 -7.21 -15.91
N ARG A 538 -10.92 -7.39 -17.16
CA ARG A 538 -10.03 -7.85 -18.25
C ARG A 538 -8.92 -6.86 -18.54
N ILE A 539 -9.26 -5.58 -18.72
CA ILE A 539 -8.33 -4.53 -19.13
C ILE A 539 -7.35 -4.19 -17.99
N ILE A 540 -7.87 -3.95 -16.78
CA ILE A 540 -7.09 -3.43 -15.66
C ILE A 540 -6.25 -4.53 -15.02
N THR A 541 -6.80 -5.72 -14.76
CA THR A 541 -6.00 -6.81 -14.17
C THR A 541 -5.18 -7.58 -15.20
N GLY A 542 -5.60 -7.57 -16.48
CA GLY A 542 -5.07 -8.46 -17.51
C GLY A 542 -5.78 -9.82 -17.53
N SER A 543 -7.03 -9.88 -17.04
CA SER A 543 -7.80 -11.12 -16.81
C SER A 543 -7.17 -12.06 -15.77
N ASP A 544 -6.64 -11.51 -14.67
CA ASP A 544 -5.96 -12.26 -13.61
C ASP A 544 -6.92 -13.23 -12.87
N PRO A 545 -6.70 -14.56 -12.95
CA PRO A 545 -7.63 -15.56 -12.40
C PRO A 545 -7.64 -15.68 -10.87
N LYS A 546 -6.67 -15.10 -10.14
CA LYS A 546 -6.72 -14.96 -8.66
C LYS A 546 -7.61 -13.78 -8.25
N ASN A 547 -7.60 -12.70 -9.04
CA ASN A 547 -8.35 -11.46 -8.83
C ASN A 547 -9.69 -11.40 -9.59
N THR A 548 -10.42 -12.51 -9.67
CA THR A 548 -11.81 -12.49 -10.17
C THR A 548 -12.72 -11.58 -9.32
N PRO A 549 -13.87 -11.11 -9.83
CA PRO A 549 -14.77 -10.22 -9.08
C PRO A 549 -15.11 -10.74 -7.68
N TRP A 550 -14.91 -9.89 -6.67
CA TRP A 550 -15.10 -10.16 -5.25
C TRP A 550 -14.22 -11.32 -4.72
N SER A 551 -12.97 -11.41 -5.19
CA SER A 551 -11.95 -12.39 -4.77
C SER A 551 -10.57 -11.75 -4.62
N TYR A 552 -9.81 -12.22 -3.62
CA TYR A 552 -8.44 -11.78 -3.33
C TYR A 552 -8.33 -10.25 -3.23
N HIS A 553 -7.48 -9.57 -4.02
CA HIS A 553 -7.40 -8.09 -3.99
C HIS A 553 -8.61 -7.40 -4.63
N ASN A 554 -9.35 -8.10 -5.50
CA ASN A 554 -10.46 -7.52 -6.25
C ASN A 554 -11.77 -7.58 -5.46
N GLY A 555 -11.83 -6.87 -4.32
CA GLY A 555 -13.00 -6.84 -3.44
C GLY A 555 -13.15 -8.08 -2.53
N GLY A 556 -12.06 -8.82 -2.26
CA GLY A 556 -12.04 -9.81 -1.19
C GLY A 556 -12.13 -9.17 0.21
N SER A 557 -12.58 -9.94 1.19
CA SER A 557 -12.56 -9.61 2.62
C SER A 557 -11.32 -10.21 3.27
N TRP A 558 -10.55 -9.39 3.99
CA TRP A 558 -9.24 -9.72 4.54
C TRP A 558 -9.21 -9.51 6.07
N PRO A 559 -9.15 -10.58 6.87
CA PRO A 559 -9.18 -10.49 8.34
C PRO A 559 -8.00 -9.71 8.94
N THR A 560 -6.83 -9.74 8.29
CA THR A 560 -5.64 -8.97 8.70
C THR A 560 -5.93 -7.47 8.84
N LEU A 561 -6.86 -6.89 8.07
CA LEU A 561 -7.21 -5.46 8.11
C LEU A 561 -7.92 -5.02 9.42
N LEU A 562 -8.26 -5.97 10.30
CA LEU A 562 -8.98 -5.72 11.55
C LEU A 562 -8.16 -4.91 12.56
N TRP A 563 -6.82 -5.03 12.57
CA TRP A 563 -5.98 -4.32 13.56
C TRP A 563 -5.78 -2.85 13.21
N GLN A 564 -5.60 -2.50 11.93
CA GLN A 564 -5.57 -1.11 11.47
C GLN A 564 -6.92 -0.43 11.72
N PHE A 565 -8.02 -1.16 11.53
CA PHE A 565 -9.36 -0.65 11.81
C PHE A 565 -9.58 -0.41 13.30
N THR A 566 -9.12 -1.36 14.13
CA THR A 566 -9.16 -1.23 15.58
C THR A 566 -8.36 -0.01 16.05
N LEU A 567 -7.14 0.17 15.55
CA LEU A 567 -6.27 1.31 15.89
C LEU A 567 -6.87 2.66 15.44
N ALA A 568 -7.43 2.73 14.22
CA ALA A 568 -8.13 3.91 13.72
C ALA A 568 -9.40 4.24 14.54
N CYS A 569 -10.17 3.22 14.93
CA CYS A 569 -11.34 3.38 15.79
C CYS A 569 -10.97 3.88 17.19
N ILE A 570 -9.92 3.33 17.81
CA ILE A 570 -9.44 3.80 19.12
C ILE A 570 -8.97 5.25 19.04
N LYS A 571 -8.17 5.61 18.01
CA LYS A 571 -7.72 7.00 17.79
C LYS A 571 -8.87 8.01 17.72
N MET A 572 -9.96 7.65 17.05
CA MET A 572 -11.12 8.53 16.87
C MET A 572 -12.15 8.44 18.02
N GLY A 573 -11.82 7.75 19.12
CA GLY A 573 -12.74 7.60 20.26
C GLY A 573 -13.94 6.70 19.98
N ARG A 574 -13.88 5.83 18.96
CA ARG A 574 -14.95 4.95 18.47
C ARG A 574 -14.69 3.43 18.66
N PRO A 575 -14.19 2.94 19.83
CA PRO A 575 -13.83 1.53 20.00
C PRO A 575 -15.03 0.56 19.95
N GLU A 576 -16.27 1.05 19.98
CA GLU A 576 -17.48 0.24 19.75
C GLU A 576 -17.55 -0.35 18.34
N LEU A 577 -17.11 0.40 17.32
CA LEU A 577 -17.05 -0.10 15.93
C LEU A 577 -16.04 -1.24 15.79
N ALA A 578 -14.87 -1.09 16.42
CA ALA A 578 -13.84 -2.13 16.45
C ALA A 578 -14.33 -3.39 17.19
N ARG A 579 -14.95 -3.26 18.37
CA ARG A 579 -15.57 -4.40 19.09
C ARG A 579 -16.64 -5.11 18.25
N LYS A 580 -17.47 -4.35 17.51
CA LYS A 580 -18.48 -4.90 16.58
C LYS A 580 -17.84 -5.70 15.43
N ALA A 581 -16.70 -5.26 14.89
CA ALA A 581 -15.96 -5.98 13.85
C ALA A 581 -15.26 -7.23 14.40
N VAL A 582 -14.57 -7.12 15.54
CA VAL A 582 -13.91 -8.26 16.21
C VAL A 582 -14.93 -9.36 16.54
N ALA A 583 -16.04 -9.01 17.19
CA ALA A 583 -17.12 -9.95 17.51
C ALA A 583 -17.93 -10.46 16.30
N LEU A 584 -17.64 -9.97 15.08
CA LEU A 584 -18.13 -10.54 13.82
C LEU A 584 -17.14 -11.58 13.28
N ALA A 585 -15.83 -11.27 13.27
CA ALA A 585 -14.78 -12.19 12.85
C ALA A 585 -14.66 -13.42 13.78
N GLU A 586 -14.73 -13.20 15.10
CA GLU A 586 -14.57 -14.23 16.15
C GLU A 586 -15.56 -15.39 16.01
N LYS A 587 -16.74 -15.15 15.42
CA LYS A 587 -17.75 -16.18 15.13
C LYS A 587 -17.35 -17.20 14.07
N ARG A 588 -16.27 -16.94 13.33
CA ARG A 588 -15.90 -17.68 12.12
C ARG A 588 -14.43 -18.04 12.02
N LEU A 589 -13.49 -17.18 12.43
CA LEU A 589 -12.07 -17.38 12.12
C LEU A 589 -11.53 -18.75 12.57
N SER A 590 -11.80 -19.18 13.80
CA SER A 590 -11.43 -20.52 14.29
C SER A 590 -12.15 -21.65 13.51
N VAL A 591 -13.47 -21.53 13.34
CA VAL A 591 -14.32 -22.53 12.65
C VAL A 591 -13.91 -22.74 11.18
N ASP A 592 -13.56 -21.66 10.49
CA ASP A 592 -13.14 -21.62 9.09
C ASP A 592 -11.60 -21.84 8.95
N GLN A 593 -10.87 -22.19 10.03
CA GLN A 593 -9.43 -22.49 10.09
C GLN A 593 -8.49 -21.35 9.65
N TRP A 594 -8.76 -20.14 10.17
CA TRP A 594 -7.97 -18.91 10.02
C TRP A 594 -7.53 -18.58 8.58
N PRO A 595 -8.49 -18.37 7.65
CA PRO A 595 -8.15 -18.12 6.24
C PRO A 595 -7.39 -16.81 6.00
N GLU A 596 -6.50 -16.83 5.01
CA GLU A 596 -5.87 -15.67 4.38
C GLU A 596 -6.91 -14.61 3.94
N TYR A 597 -7.98 -15.02 3.23
CA TYR A 597 -9.04 -14.13 2.76
C TYR A 597 -10.38 -14.83 2.52
N TYR A 598 -11.43 -14.03 2.27
CA TYR A 598 -12.81 -14.45 2.05
C TYR A 598 -13.40 -13.78 0.80
N ASP A 599 -14.15 -14.54 0.02
CA ASP A 599 -14.71 -14.13 -1.27
C ASP A 599 -16.19 -13.73 -1.18
N THR A 600 -16.75 -13.29 -2.31
CA THR A 600 -18.09 -12.72 -2.52
C THR A 600 -18.29 -11.32 -1.94
N ARG A 601 -19.27 -10.58 -2.47
CA ARG A 601 -19.57 -9.19 -2.08
C ARG A 601 -19.65 -9.00 -0.57
N ASN A 602 -20.23 -9.95 0.17
CA ASN A 602 -20.39 -9.87 1.62
C ASN A 602 -19.42 -10.78 2.42
N GLY A 603 -18.35 -11.33 1.83
CA GLY A 603 -17.37 -12.14 2.56
C GLY A 603 -17.91 -13.48 3.08
N ARG A 604 -18.85 -14.12 2.36
CA ARG A 604 -19.53 -15.34 2.83
C ARG A 604 -18.68 -16.60 2.69
N PHE A 605 -17.98 -16.77 1.58
CA PHE A 605 -17.16 -17.96 1.33
C PHE A 605 -15.70 -17.73 1.75
N ILE A 606 -15.02 -18.79 2.18
CA ILE A 606 -13.57 -18.82 2.29
C ILE A 606 -12.97 -18.55 0.90
N GLY A 607 -11.86 -17.83 0.82
CA GLY A 607 -11.25 -17.41 -0.44
C GLY A 607 -10.89 -18.59 -1.35
N LYS A 608 -11.17 -18.46 -2.64
CA LYS A 608 -11.02 -19.52 -3.67
C LYS A 608 -9.62 -20.14 -3.77
N GLN A 609 -8.59 -19.41 -3.38
CA GLN A 609 -7.20 -19.84 -3.23
C GLN A 609 -6.60 -19.31 -1.92
N SER A 610 -7.43 -19.18 -0.89
CA SER A 610 -6.99 -18.79 0.45
C SER A 610 -6.26 -19.96 1.10
N ARG A 611 -5.09 -19.69 1.66
CA ARG A 611 -4.50 -20.63 2.64
C ARG A 611 -5.27 -20.60 3.95
N LEU A 612 -5.13 -21.68 4.70
CA LEU A 612 -5.57 -21.81 6.09
C LEU A 612 -4.39 -21.51 7.02
N PHE A 613 -4.68 -21.27 8.30
CA PHE A 613 -3.67 -20.95 9.31
C PHE A 613 -2.70 -19.82 8.88
N GLN A 614 -3.24 -18.79 8.21
CA GLN A 614 -2.47 -17.65 7.73
C GLN A 614 -2.16 -16.72 8.92
N THR A 615 -0.87 -16.49 9.16
CA THR A 615 -0.36 -15.88 10.38
C THR A 615 -0.85 -14.45 10.58
N TRP A 616 -0.94 -13.61 9.54
CA TRP A 616 -1.46 -12.25 9.68
C TRP A 616 -2.97 -12.17 9.98
N THR A 617 -3.74 -13.23 9.71
CA THR A 617 -5.16 -13.33 10.10
C THR A 617 -5.26 -13.63 11.60
N ILE A 618 -4.45 -14.57 12.09
CA ILE A 618 -4.34 -14.93 13.51
C ILE A 618 -3.83 -13.74 14.33
N ALA A 619 -2.71 -13.16 13.92
CA ALA A 619 -2.06 -12.04 14.60
C ALA A 619 -2.87 -10.73 14.50
N GLY A 620 -3.55 -10.49 13.38
CA GLY A 620 -4.45 -9.34 13.22
C GLY A 620 -5.65 -9.42 14.17
N PHE A 621 -6.20 -10.61 14.38
CA PHE A 621 -7.24 -10.85 15.38
C PHE A 621 -6.72 -10.65 16.82
N LEU A 622 -5.59 -11.26 17.19
CA LEU A 622 -4.98 -11.11 18.51
C LEU A 622 -4.65 -9.64 18.83
N THR A 623 -3.92 -8.96 17.95
CA THR A 623 -3.56 -7.55 18.10
C THR A 623 -4.80 -6.67 18.25
N SER A 624 -5.88 -6.95 17.52
CA SER A 624 -7.14 -6.20 17.66
C SER A 624 -7.76 -6.34 19.06
N LYS A 625 -7.71 -7.54 19.66
CA LYS A 625 -8.24 -7.76 21.02
C LYS A 625 -7.33 -7.10 22.07
N MET A 626 -6.01 -7.24 21.94
CA MET A 626 -5.04 -6.62 22.85
C MET A 626 -5.11 -5.07 22.83
N LEU A 627 -5.26 -4.45 21.65
CA LEU A 627 -5.44 -2.99 21.52
C LEU A 627 -6.76 -2.51 22.16
N LEU A 628 -7.82 -3.30 22.12
CA LEU A 628 -9.12 -2.97 22.75
C LEU A 628 -9.13 -3.15 24.26
N GLU A 629 -8.21 -3.94 24.80
CA GLU A 629 -8.01 -4.15 26.24
C GLU A 629 -6.98 -3.19 26.84
N ASN A 630 -6.01 -2.73 26.04
CA ASN A 630 -5.03 -1.71 26.44
C ASN A 630 -5.02 -0.50 25.47
N PRO A 631 -5.97 0.45 25.60
CA PRO A 631 -6.01 1.67 24.80
C PRO A 631 -4.81 2.60 25.02
N GLU A 632 -4.12 2.51 26.16
CA GLU A 632 -2.93 3.32 26.45
C GLU A 632 -1.77 2.89 25.54
N MET A 633 -1.48 1.59 25.45
CA MET A 633 -0.53 1.04 24.48
C MET A 633 -0.95 1.33 23.03
N ALA A 634 -2.25 1.26 22.72
CA ALA A 634 -2.75 1.62 21.40
C ALA A 634 -2.46 3.09 21.05
N SER A 635 -2.49 4.00 22.02
CA SER A 635 -2.19 5.42 21.80
C SER A 635 -0.74 5.70 21.39
N MET A 636 0.19 4.82 21.74
CA MET A 636 1.60 4.94 21.37
C MET A 636 1.86 4.63 19.90
N LEU A 637 0.98 3.83 19.27
CA LEU A 637 1.13 3.32 17.90
C LEU A 637 0.60 4.27 16.82
N PHE A 638 -0.25 5.24 17.18
CA PHE A 638 -0.76 6.26 16.26
C PHE A 638 -0.04 7.61 16.41
N LEU A 639 -0.38 8.57 15.53
CA LEU A 639 0.23 9.90 15.45
C LEU A 639 -0.84 10.99 15.54
N GLU A 640 -0.63 12.00 16.39
CA GLU A 640 -1.51 13.17 16.50
C GLU A 640 -1.32 14.20 15.40
N GLU A 641 -2.25 15.16 15.27
CA GLU A 641 -2.17 16.23 14.27
C GLU A 641 -0.90 17.06 14.45
N ASP A 642 -0.19 17.29 13.35
CA ASP A 642 1.09 18.00 13.35
C ASP A 642 0.87 19.50 13.10
N TYR A 643 0.69 20.25 14.19
CA TYR A 643 0.46 21.69 14.12
C TYR A 643 1.66 22.47 13.54
N GLU A 644 2.89 21.97 13.67
CA GLU A 644 4.09 22.61 13.09
C GLU A 644 4.07 22.52 11.56
N LEU A 645 3.73 21.36 11.00
CA LEU A 645 3.52 21.18 9.56
C LEU A 645 2.38 22.02 9.01
N LEU A 646 1.44 22.50 9.84
CA LEU A 646 0.41 23.45 9.42
C LEU A 646 0.97 24.87 9.20
N GLU A 647 2.02 25.25 9.95
CA GLU A 647 2.66 26.56 9.87
C GLU A 647 3.83 26.60 8.87
N ILE A 648 4.59 25.51 8.73
CA ILE A 648 5.74 25.38 7.81
C ILE A 648 5.25 25.15 6.37
N CYS A 649 4.50 26.11 5.83
CA CYS A 649 4.12 26.14 4.42
C CYS A 649 5.14 26.96 3.62
N VAL A 650 5.82 26.32 2.66
CA VAL A 650 6.82 26.98 1.78
C VAL A 650 6.23 28.20 1.05
N CYS A 651 4.93 28.20 0.73
CA CYS A 651 4.25 29.35 0.11
C CYS A 651 4.15 30.61 1.01
N ALA A 652 4.37 30.49 2.32
CA ALA A 652 4.44 31.62 3.24
C ALA A 652 5.85 32.24 3.32
N LEU A 653 6.89 31.48 2.93
CA LEU A 653 8.29 31.92 2.96
C LEU A 653 8.66 32.76 1.73
N SER A 654 7.96 32.59 0.60
CA SER A 654 8.16 33.39 -0.62
C SER A 654 7.57 34.80 -0.48
N LYS A 655 8.41 35.78 -0.09
CA LYS A 655 8.06 37.22 -0.09
C LYS A 655 7.87 37.83 -1.50
N THR A 656 8.00 37.04 -2.57
CA THR A 656 7.68 37.44 -3.94
C THR A 656 6.17 37.35 -4.17
N GLY A 657 5.54 38.43 -4.66
CA GLY A 657 4.08 38.61 -4.68
C GLY A 657 3.28 37.76 -5.68
N ARG A 658 3.52 36.45 -5.78
CA ARG A 658 2.82 35.52 -6.68
C ARG A 658 2.46 34.19 -6.01
N LYS A 659 1.45 34.22 -5.12
CA LYS A 659 0.26 33.34 -5.08
C LYS A 659 -0.45 33.44 -3.73
N LYS A 660 -1.79 33.39 -3.74
CA LYS A 660 -2.57 33.08 -2.53
C LYS A 660 -2.46 31.57 -2.27
N CYS A 661 -1.82 31.16 -1.17
CA CYS A 661 -1.85 29.76 -0.76
C CYS A 661 -3.27 29.37 -0.29
N SER A 662 -3.86 28.33 -0.87
CA SER A 662 -5.22 27.89 -0.52
C SER A 662 -5.33 27.34 0.92
N ARG A 663 -4.21 27.01 1.58
CA ARG A 663 -4.16 26.56 2.98
C ARG A 663 -4.76 27.58 3.97
N GLY A 664 -4.90 28.85 3.59
CA GLY A 664 -5.68 29.83 4.38
C GLY A 664 -7.14 29.40 4.64
N ALA A 665 -7.73 28.62 3.73
CA ALA A 665 -9.07 28.01 3.91
C ALA A 665 -9.03 26.62 4.58
N ALA A 666 -7.87 25.96 4.63
CA ALA A 666 -7.70 24.69 5.34
C ALA A 666 -7.58 24.89 6.86
N ARG A 667 -6.95 25.99 7.30
CA ARG A 667 -6.76 26.29 8.74
C ARG A 667 -8.08 26.42 9.51
N SER A 668 -9.17 26.83 8.87
CA SER A 668 -10.51 26.90 9.47
C SER A 668 -11.28 25.56 9.50
N GLN A 669 -10.71 24.47 8.96
CA GLN A 669 -11.29 23.12 9.02
C GLN A 669 -10.61 22.20 10.05
N ILE A 670 -9.64 22.74 10.79
CA ILE A 670 -8.82 22.01 11.79
C ILE A 670 -9.01 22.60 13.20
N LEU A 671 -9.55 23.81 13.31
CA LEU A 671 -9.80 24.54 14.57
C LEU A 671 -11.29 24.57 14.94
N VAL A 672 -11.94 23.40 14.91
CA VAL A 672 -13.34 23.15 15.32
C VAL A 672 -13.38 21.89 16.15
#